data_AF-B2IZZ5-F1
#
_entry.id   AF-B2IZZ5-F1
#
_cell.length_a   1.000
_cell.length_b   1.000
_cell.length_c   1.000
_cell.angle_alpha   90.00
_cell.angle_beta   90.00
_cell.angle_gamma   90.00
#
_symmetry.space_group_name_H-M   'P 1'
#
loop_
_entity.id
_entity.type
_entity.pdbx_description
1 polymer ?
#
loop_
_entity_poly.entity_id
_entity_poly.type
_entity_poly.pdbx_seq_one_letter_code
_entity_poly.pdbx_strand_id
1 'polypeptide(L)'
;MRKIIDLLSITVLVASPVALGMVYAQTSASQAVVQPIEVITDKNFPLNRPQTVNFEPNEGFYKLTKRQKDDQLRDWLLMTALSGKGLSTEKISQGVYDLPAVRYDFISPVANFEYGSTRSRYVGDGKIVALVPNTASKEQRMDDLAHIADRHRKDQGEKPKIIEVFEYEIAPDKQSSVISRKEPINGEQIFSSAYGYFETTINSQNDLQSFLNQVDDITFAQVNGSSLNVGGRKIYKDKDKRKHQGLRVEDIAALWQSDFNNINGSLFSLDWEFDYPRIAQALEKAKPLLQKLKLDGKLIISDQDIQEAKQGLLRQDKKSYFNLIAKLENFLSSEELVNQAFSKEKLAAEIEKELNIYKDKKYKASQQSIKQSKEQSQKEIQQALESGLSPEEIHAKIIAIDHEQKKLESEWEKYLEQEIPWKKKEIISSKKKEIYDLLNAQQKNGFQIARYNGNLQDKKEGLQGTEVGMTLFYTDLLMKIWEFNFQKATLETDIEGFNPETRIAVSPIYKSELKQSNYVRLWLEPDDKGFQVANENRDIIFAPNATQIKAASSDRPQSNKETNAPPDTAAFLNWWNNHYKEVARYEPQYERLNQIMKWSLVINWLNQHQQNELSLQYEQSNPLSFLQAVKVKRDNWFPDWVGTQGERLKFKKWDAITFLSEGYNYKGRKTEKLKFLESENIDKKYGKPYPSLYGGVSLAGGKNFEGRISLPKDSKIGNLGRSNIDYKSVKFQRGKLEFKTLDGTKYRVRPLSKTVSETIVEPKPEAKLRSPNVELTNQPFSSKVTQIPDGLKLENAIGDTEFGNLNISKTANGFKVGFESRDIDAGYSLASRLSVGTSRLNPKKVSVLNALREMDDVVFVRYSPSQPNDYFVQLSKSNNKWLKFSEQPLADGSGGGAKPPSKRIMSVAEPEDGARNFNFESLNEAQVSQQTQGFQQLSGKGANYKSSYNYRKEAQKLAAEPVKYVISQKLDLQFRIKKIDGELKAGDYTRAAKSINESIKLHGSEPNLILRKAAVNVYEGRLKVERITPEGAKLFKQNFFDEINNRNFKVIENNTEFIYVQDSPGLNNLQFKQSIEQSVPFGSGARFYKLKPGEIGRVKIRHSGLGDVSVSSNPSTKTTASNIGDSLRFQFQNYPQRFVTNNGCQEKDESDKNQNTNKCPLEKPVYVVTTSEKN
;
A
#
# COMPACT_ATOMS: atom_id res chain seq x y z
N MET A 1 37.81 -73.11 26.49
CA MET A 1 37.37 -71.71 26.59
C MET A 1 37.93 -70.81 25.49
N ARG A 2 39.24 -70.75 25.22
CA ARG A 2 39.81 -69.91 24.14
C ARG A 2 39.16 -70.11 22.75
N LYS A 3 38.99 -71.35 22.29
CA LYS A 3 38.35 -71.65 20.99
C LYS A 3 36.88 -71.23 20.88
N ILE A 4 36.17 -71.06 22.00
CA ILE A 4 34.77 -70.61 22.01
C ILE A 4 34.72 -69.07 21.96
N ILE A 5 35.67 -68.41 22.62
CA ILE A 5 35.83 -66.95 22.57
C ILE A 5 36.25 -66.51 21.16
N ASP A 6 37.19 -67.22 20.53
CA ASP A 6 37.64 -66.90 19.17
C ASP A 6 36.51 -67.08 18.12
N LEU A 7 35.66 -68.11 18.28
CA LEU A 7 34.52 -68.32 17.39
C LEU A 7 33.43 -67.24 17.56
N LEU A 8 33.19 -66.80 18.80
CA LEU A 8 32.24 -65.71 19.09
C LEU A 8 32.77 -64.35 18.59
N SER A 9 34.07 -64.08 18.71
CA SER A 9 34.69 -62.85 18.21
C SER A 9 34.62 -62.74 16.68
N ILE A 10 34.85 -63.85 15.95
CA ILE A 10 34.73 -63.88 14.49
C ILE A 10 33.27 -63.74 14.06
N THR A 11 32.33 -64.36 14.77
CA THR A 11 30.90 -64.24 14.46
C THR A 11 30.39 -62.81 14.68
N VAL A 12 30.88 -62.10 15.71
CA VAL A 12 30.53 -60.69 15.96
C VAL A 12 31.18 -59.74 14.94
N LEU A 13 32.40 -60.05 14.47
CA LEU A 13 33.10 -59.27 13.43
C LEU A 13 32.51 -59.44 12.03
N VAL A 14 31.90 -60.60 11.72
CA VAL A 14 31.23 -60.84 10.42
C VAL A 14 29.76 -60.43 10.46
N ALA A 15 29.08 -60.55 11.60
CA ALA A 15 27.69 -60.11 11.73
C ALA A 15 27.55 -58.58 11.85
N SER A 16 28.54 -57.87 12.39
CA SER A 16 28.46 -56.41 12.55
C SER A 16 28.37 -55.64 11.22
N PRO A 17 29.15 -55.94 10.16
CA PRO A 17 29.00 -55.28 8.86
C PRO A 17 27.68 -55.60 8.17
N VAL A 18 27.12 -56.79 8.37
CA VAL A 18 25.83 -57.21 7.78
C VAL A 18 24.67 -56.57 8.52
N ALA A 19 24.72 -56.47 9.85
CA ALA A 19 23.74 -55.76 10.66
C ALA A 19 23.83 -54.25 10.45
N LEU A 20 25.04 -53.67 10.38
CA LEU A 20 25.24 -52.27 10.00
C LEU A 20 24.84 -52.02 8.54
N GLY A 21 25.05 -52.97 7.63
CA GLY A 21 24.61 -52.89 6.24
C GLY A 21 23.09 -52.98 6.10
N MET A 22 22.40 -53.84 6.86
CA MET A 22 20.94 -53.91 6.91
C MET A 22 20.33 -52.71 7.62
N VAL A 23 20.92 -52.23 8.72
CA VAL A 23 20.48 -50.99 9.37
C VAL A 23 20.75 -49.80 8.46
N TYR A 24 21.87 -49.73 7.73
CA TYR A 24 22.16 -48.67 6.76
C TYR A 24 21.27 -48.77 5.51
N ALA A 25 20.88 -49.98 5.07
CA ALA A 25 19.94 -50.18 3.97
C ALA A 25 18.47 -49.94 4.37
N GLN A 26 18.10 -50.20 5.62
CA GLN A 26 16.76 -49.87 6.17
C GLN A 26 16.64 -48.43 6.67
N THR A 27 17.76 -47.75 7.00
CA THR A 27 17.81 -46.32 7.36
C THR A 27 18.25 -45.42 6.21
N SER A 28 18.68 -45.99 5.08
CA SER A 28 18.64 -45.33 3.78
C SER A 28 17.17 -45.08 3.47
N ALA A 29 16.67 -43.96 3.99
CA ALA A 29 15.34 -43.44 3.72
C ALA A 29 15.04 -43.74 2.25
N SER A 30 14.04 -44.60 2.03
CA SER A 30 13.53 -44.96 0.71
C SER A 30 13.65 -43.72 -0.15
N GLN A 31 14.51 -43.74 -1.18
CA GLN A 31 14.68 -42.58 -2.05
C GLN A 31 13.28 -42.21 -2.49
N ALA A 32 12.73 -41.15 -1.90
CA ALA A 32 11.34 -40.78 -2.11
C ALA A 32 11.24 -40.54 -3.60
N VAL A 33 10.58 -41.47 -4.30
CA VAL A 33 10.40 -41.38 -5.75
C VAL A 33 9.77 -40.02 -5.98
N VAL A 34 10.54 -39.10 -6.53
CA VAL A 34 10.11 -37.72 -6.75
C VAL A 34 8.95 -37.83 -7.72
N GLN A 35 7.72 -37.66 -7.20
CA GLN A 35 6.54 -37.71 -8.05
C GLN A 35 6.66 -36.59 -9.09
N PRO A 36 6.25 -36.82 -10.35
CA PRO A 36 6.26 -35.79 -11.37
C PRO A 36 5.49 -34.55 -10.89
N ILE A 37 6.00 -33.36 -11.22
CA ILE A 37 5.41 -32.05 -10.91
C ILE A 37 3.91 -32.00 -11.27
N GLU A 38 3.54 -32.63 -12.39
CA GLU A 38 2.16 -32.67 -12.88
C GLU A 38 1.25 -33.49 -11.95
N VAL A 39 1.71 -34.64 -11.44
CA VAL A 39 0.94 -35.47 -10.49
C VAL A 39 0.63 -34.71 -9.20
N ILE A 40 1.61 -33.97 -8.68
CA ILE A 40 1.43 -33.14 -7.48
C ILE A 40 0.46 -31.99 -7.78
N THR A 41 0.63 -31.33 -8.93
CA THR A 41 -0.25 -30.23 -9.36
C THR A 41 -1.69 -30.72 -9.53
N ASP A 42 -1.94 -31.85 -10.19
CA ASP A 42 -3.27 -32.42 -10.39
C ASP A 42 -3.92 -32.83 -9.08
N LYS A 43 -3.14 -33.35 -8.13
CA LYS A 43 -3.61 -33.71 -6.79
C LYS A 43 -4.02 -32.48 -5.97
N ASN A 44 -3.29 -31.38 -6.10
CA ASN A 44 -3.48 -30.18 -5.29
C ASN A 44 -4.46 -29.18 -5.93
N PHE A 45 -4.47 -29.11 -7.26
CA PHE A 45 -5.34 -28.29 -8.07
C PHE A 45 -5.89 -29.12 -9.23
N PRO A 46 -6.89 -29.98 -8.96
CA PRO A 46 -7.55 -30.72 -10.02
C PRO A 46 -8.17 -29.75 -11.03
N LEU A 47 -8.07 -30.11 -12.30
CA LEU A 47 -8.54 -29.29 -13.41
C LEU A 47 -10.03 -28.94 -13.26
N ASN A 48 -10.35 -27.66 -13.41
CA ASN A 48 -11.70 -27.09 -13.26
C ASN A 48 -12.38 -27.34 -11.90
N ARG A 49 -11.62 -27.77 -10.88
CA ARG A 49 -12.15 -27.97 -9.52
C ARG A 49 -11.71 -26.83 -8.60
N PRO A 50 -12.66 -26.07 -8.02
CA PRO A 50 -12.33 -25.01 -7.09
C PRO A 50 -11.68 -25.56 -5.82
N GLN A 51 -10.65 -24.86 -5.35
CA GLN A 51 -10.00 -25.04 -4.06
C GLN A 51 -10.23 -23.80 -3.21
N THR A 52 -10.62 -23.98 -1.95
CA THR A 52 -10.79 -22.86 -1.01
C THR A 52 -9.45 -22.50 -0.38
N VAL A 53 -9.11 -21.22 -0.36
CA VAL A 53 -7.95 -20.69 0.36
C VAL A 53 -8.45 -19.83 1.50
N ASN A 54 -8.24 -20.27 2.73
CA ASN A 54 -8.58 -19.53 3.94
C ASN A 54 -7.41 -18.63 4.34
N PHE A 55 -7.67 -17.35 4.55
CA PHE A 55 -6.65 -16.38 4.95
C PHE A 55 -6.65 -16.20 6.47
N GLU A 56 -5.46 -16.11 7.06
CA GLU A 56 -5.24 -15.68 8.45
C GLU A 56 -4.46 -14.37 8.46
N PRO A 57 -5.14 -13.23 8.22
CA PRO A 57 -4.51 -11.92 8.27
C PRO A 57 -4.06 -11.57 9.69
N ASN A 58 -2.92 -10.88 9.80
CA ASN A 58 -2.44 -10.28 11.05
C ASN A 58 -2.97 -8.84 11.20
N GLU A 59 -2.62 -8.18 12.32
CA GLU A 59 -2.94 -6.76 12.54
C GLU A 59 -2.40 -5.86 11.41
N GLY A 60 -1.20 -6.14 10.94
CA GLY A 60 -0.55 -5.44 9.83
C GLY A 60 -1.39 -5.38 8.55
N PHE A 61 -2.00 -6.50 8.17
CA PHE A 61 -2.91 -6.57 7.02
C PHE A 61 -4.07 -5.58 7.13
N TYR A 62 -4.60 -5.37 8.35
CA TYR A 62 -5.73 -4.45 8.55
C TYR A 62 -5.35 -2.98 8.39
N LYS A 63 -4.06 -2.63 8.52
CA LYS A 63 -3.51 -1.29 8.27
C LYS A 63 -3.34 -0.96 6.79
N LEU A 64 -3.29 -1.99 5.93
CA LEU A 64 -3.25 -1.79 4.49
C LEU A 64 -4.53 -1.11 3.99
N THR A 65 -4.39 -0.26 2.96
CA THR A 65 -5.56 0.29 2.25
C THR A 65 -6.42 -0.84 1.70
N LYS A 66 -7.71 -0.57 1.44
CA LYS A 66 -8.64 -1.57 0.86
C LYS A 66 -8.04 -2.26 -0.37
N ARG A 67 -7.36 -1.48 -1.21
CA ARG A 67 -6.69 -1.93 -2.42
C ARG A 67 -5.44 -2.76 -2.15
N GLN A 68 -4.53 -2.29 -1.28
CA GLN A 68 -3.34 -3.05 -0.88
C GLN A 68 -3.72 -4.40 -0.25
N LYS A 69 -4.85 -4.48 0.47
CA LYS A 69 -5.39 -5.77 0.97
C LYS A 69 -5.68 -6.73 -0.18
N ASP A 70 -6.36 -6.29 -1.22
CA ASP A 70 -6.67 -7.16 -2.37
C ASP A 70 -5.40 -7.59 -3.10
N ASP A 71 -4.45 -6.68 -3.27
CA ASP A 71 -3.17 -6.99 -3.89
C ASP A 71 -2.31 -7.94 -3.04
N GLN A 72 -2.36 -7.84 -1.71
CA GLN A 72 -1.72 -8.75 -0.79
C GLN A 72 -2.31 -10.16 -0.88
N LEU A 73 -3.63 -10.28 -0.94
CA LEU A 73 -4.31 -11.56 -1.06
C LEU A 73 -3.99 -12.24 -2.39
N ARG A 74 -3.87 -11.48 -3.49
CA ARG A 74 -3.42 -12.01 -4.79
C ARG A 74 -2.00 -12.54 -4.75
N ASP A 75 -1.09 -11.87 -4.02
CA ASP A 75 0.28 -12.37 -3.86
C ASP A 75 0.29 -13.69 -3.08
N TRP A 76 -0.49 -13.78 -2.00
CA TRP A 76 -0.66 -15.01 -1.23
C TRP A 76 -1.28 -16.14 -2.07
N LEU A 77 -2.25 -15.84 -2.93
CA LEU A 77 -2.84 -16.79 -3.86
C LEU A 77 -1.82 -17.28 -4.90
N LEU A 78 -0.99 -16.39 -5.44
CA LEU A 78 0.09 -16.78 -6.35
C LEU A 78 1.09 -17.71 -5.65
N MET A 79 1.50 -17.38 -4.42
CA MET A 79 2.38 -18.26 -3.63
C MET A 79 1.72 -19.60 -3.31
N THR A 80 0.40 -19.63 -3.09
CA THR A 80 -0.37 -20.87 -2.88
C THR A 80 -0.36 -21.72 -4.14
N ALA A 81 -0.63 -21.14 -5.31
CA ALA A 81 -0.55 -21.82 -6.59
C ALA A 81 0.84 -22.43 -6.81
N LEU A 82 1.92 -21.67 -6.56
CA LEU A 82 3.30 -22.17 -6.68
C LEU A 82 3.60 -23.30 -5.70
N SER A 83 3.14 -23.19 -4.45
CA SER A 83 3.36 -24.21 -3.42
C SER A 83 2.72 -25.56 -3.77
N GLY A 84 1.54 -25.54 -4.40
CA GLY A 84 0.83 -26.76 -4.77
C GLY A 84 1.35 -27.45 -6.04
N LYS A 85 2.34 -26.88 -6.75
CA LYS A 85 2.89 -27.47 -7.99
C LYS A 85 3.99 -28.50 -7.77
N GLY A 86 4.51 -28.67 -6.56
CA GLY A 86 5.66 -29.57 -6.32
C GLY A 86 6.98 -29.05 -6.90
N LEU A 87 7.11 -27.72 -7.05
CA LEU A 87 8.37 -27.08 -7.43
C LEU A 87 9.40 -27.26 -6.30
N SER A 88 10.69 -27.32 -6.64
CA SER A 88 11.76 -27.29 -5.63
C SER A 88 11.79 -25.93 -4.93
N THR A 89 12.25 -25.90 -3.67
CA THR A 89 12.37 -24.63 -2.92
C THR A 89 13.31 -23.64 -3.60
N GLU A 90 14.34 -24.11 -4.29
CA GLU A 90 15.21 -23.26 -5.12
C GLU A 90 14.41 -22.57 -6.23
N LYS A 91 13.61 -23.33 -7.01
CA LYS A 91 12.78 -22.75 -8.08
C LYS A 91 11.73 -21.79 -7.53
N ILE A 92 11.14 -22.10 -6.36
CA ILE A 92 10.20 -21.20 -5.69
C ILE A 92 10.92 -19.91 -5.27
N SER A 93 12.05 -19.99 -4.55
CA SER A 93 12.83 -18.82 -4.13
C SER A 93 13.28 -17.95 -5.31
N GLN A 94 13.73 -18.56 -6.41
CA GLN A 94 14.09 -17.84 -7.64
C GLN A 94 12.88 -17.18 -8.30
N GLY A 95 11.68 -17.77 -8.19
CA GLY A 95 10.46 -17.17 -8.72
C GLY A 95 9.92 -16.00 -7.88
N VAL A 96 10.09 -16.06 -6.56
CA VAL A 96 9.51 -15.10 -5.59
C VAL A 96 10.55 -14.21 -4.90
N TYR A 97 11.78 -14.14 -5.40
CA TYR A 97 12.87 -13.39 -4.75
C TYR A 97 12.56 -11.90 -4.52
N ASP A 98 11.72 -11.32 -5.38
CA ASP A 98 11.28 -9.93 -5.37
C ASP A 98 9.87 -9.75 -4.78
N LEU A 99 9.22 -10.82 -4.34
CA LEU A 99 7.85 -10.83 -3.83
C LEU A 99 7.85 -11.05 -2.31
N PRO A 100 7.71 -9.99 -1.50
CA PRO A 100 7.72 -10.13 -0.05
C PRO A 100 6.43 -10.75 0.48
N ALA A 101 6.50 -11.30 1.69
CA ALA A 101 5.35 -11.90 2.36
C ALA A 101 4.23 -10.88 2.70
N VAL A 102 4.59 -9.61 2.92
CA VAL A 102 3.65 -8.51 3.19
C VAL A 102 4.02 -7.22 2.44
N ARG A 103 3.00 -6.43 2.08
CA ARG A 103 3.10 -5.17 1.32
C ARG A 103 3.21 -3.95 2.22
N TYR A 104 4.29 -3.86 2.99
CA TYR A 104 4.61 -2.58 3.62
C TYR A 104 5.36 -1.67 2.66
N ASP A 105 4.89 -0.44 2.49
CA ASP A 105 5.46 0.51 1.56
C ASP A 105 6.94 0.82 1.84
N PHE A 106 7.37 0.71 3.11
CA PHE A 106 8.79 0.88 3.48
C PHE A 106 9.71 -0.24 2.94
N ILE A 107 9.17 -1.36 2.47
CA ILE A 107 9.91 -2.46 1.83
C ILE A 107 9.91 -2.31 0.30
N SER A 108 9.08 -1.42 -0.27
CA SER A 108 8.99 -1.20 -1.72
C SER A 108 10.33 -0.92 -2.42
N PRO A 109 11.36 -0.27 -1.81
CA PRO A 109 12.63 -0.05 -2.49
C PRO A 109 13.42 -1.33 -2.80
N VAL A 110 13.11 -2.45 -2.15
CA VAL A 110 13.77 -3.76 -2.36
C VAL A 110 12.82 -4.86 -2.82
N ALA A 111 11.57 -4.50 -3.10
CA ALA A 111 10.52 -5.41 -3.54
C ALA A 111 9.94 -4.98 -4.89
N ASN A 112 9.30 -5.92 -5.56
CA ASN A 112 8.57 -5.69 -6.79
C ASN A 112 7.08 -5.97 -6.55
N PHE A 113 6.38 -4.94 -6.08
CA PHE A 113 4.95 -4.99 -5.88
C PHE A 113 4.22 -4.96 -7.23
N GLU A 114 3.60 -6.08 -7.61
CA GLU A 114 2.70 -6.10 -8.76
C GLU A 114 1.35 -5.56 -8.37
N TYR A 115 0.73 -4.70 -9.18
CA TYR A 115 -0.59 -4.15 -8.89
C TYR A 115 -1.58 -4.49 -9.98
N GLY A 116 -2.86 -4.51 -9.61
CA GLY A 116 -3.97 -4.86 -10.51
C GLY A 116 -4.50 -6.27 -10.28
N SER A 117 -5.36 -6.73 -11.20
CA SER A 117 -6.11 -7.98 -11.08
C SER A 117 -5.29 -9.25 -11.34
N THR A 118 -4.11 -9.14 -11.96
CA THR A 118 -3.34 -10.30 -12.44
C THR A 118 -2.04 -10.49 -11.66
N ARG A 119 -1.57 -11.73 -11.55
CA ARG A 119 -0.19 -12.07 -11.13
C ARG A 119 0.37 -13.15 -12.04
N SER A 120 1.69 -13.21 -12.19
CA SER A 120 2.30 -14.30 -12.95
C SER A 120 3.71 -14.63 -12.49
N ARG A 121 4.11 -15.89 -12.59
CA ARG A 121 5.51 -16.31 -12.37
C ARG A 121 5.98 -17.31 -13.41
N TYR A 122 7.19 -17.10 -13.89
CA TYR A 122 7.88 -18.07 -14.73
C TYR A 122 8.35 -19.24 -13.88
N VAL A 123 8.05 -20.47 -14.30
CA VAL A 123 8.38 -21.70 -13.54
C VAL A 123 9.39 -22.60 -14.26
N GLY A 124 9.89 -22.17 -15.43
CA GLY A 124 10.87 -22.88 -16.24
C GLY A 124 10.27 -23.45 -17.53
N ASP A 125 11.14 -23.85 -18.46
CA ASP A 125 10.80 -24.57 -19.69
C ASP A 125 9.75 -23.85 -20.57
N GLY A 126 9.75 -22.52 -20.57
CA GLY A 126 8.75 -21.70 -21.26
C GLY A 126 7.34 -21.75 -20.64
N LYS A 127 7.18 -22.27 -19.41
CA LYS A 127 5.89 -22.34 -18.70
C LYS A 127 5.71 -21.16 -17.73
N ILE A 128 4.54 -20.54 -17.75
CA ILE A 128 4.12 -19.48 -16.81
C ILE A 128 2.94 -19.98 -15.98
N VAL A 129 2.94 -19.68 -14.68
CA VAL A 129 1.73 -19.70 -13.86
C VAL A 129 1.09 -18.33 -13.90
N ALA A 130 -0.15 -18.24 -14.40
CA ALA A 130 -0.93 -17.02 -14.52
C ALA A 130 -2.12 -17.05 -13.56
N LEU A 131 -2.24 -16.03 -12.72
CA LEU A 131 -3.37 -15.83 -11.81
C LEU A 131 -4.24 -14.68 -12.37
N VAL A 132 -5.48 -14.97 -12.71
CA VAL A 132 -6.44 -14.03 -13.34
C VAL A 132 -7.79 -14.07 -12.63
N PRO A 133 -8.58 -12.98 -12.59
CA PRO A 133 -9.88 -12.99 -11.92
C PRO A 133 -10.89 -13.87 -12.67
N ASN A 134 -11.71 -14.63 -11.92
CA ASN A 134 -12.83 -15.43 -12.46
C ASN A 134 -13.98 -14.54 -12.98
N THR A 135 -14.06 -13.29 -12.55
CA THR A 135 -15.14 -12.35 -12.87
C THR A 135 -14.90 -11.52 -14.13
N ALA A 136 -13.78 -11.74 -14.83
CA ALA A 136 -13.48 -11.00 -16.05
C ALA A 136 -14.44 -11.39 -17.19
N SER A 137 -14.85 -10.39 -17.99
CA SER A 137 -15.43 -10.65 -19.31
C SER A 137 -14.42 -11.43 -20.17
N LYS A 138 -14.89 -12.07 -21.24
CA LYS A 138 -14.01 -12.79 -22.17
C LYS A 138 -12.89 -11.87 -22.69
N GLU A 139 -13.24 -10.64 -23.05
CA GLU A 139 -12.33 -9.60 -23.52
C GLU A 139 -11.32 -9.20 -22.44
N GLN A 140 -11.77 -8.94 -21.21
CA GLN A 140 -10.86 -8.58 -20.11
C GLN A 140 -9.93 -9.74 -19.75
N ARG A 141 -10.40 -11.00 -19.82
CA ARG A 141 -9.58 -12.20 -19.61
C ARG A 141 -8.51 -12.32 -20.70
N MET A 142 -8.85 -12.04 -21.96
CA MET A 142 -7.90 -12.04 -23.07
C MET A 142 -6.83 -10.96 -22.88
N ASP A 143 -7.23 -9.75 -22.52
CA ASP A 143 -6.33 -8.64 -22.18
C ASP A 143 -5.40 -9.02 -21.00
N ASP A 144 -5.93 -9.59 -19.93
CA ASP A 144 -5.17 -9.99 -18.74
C ASP A 144 -4.09 -11.04 -19.08
N LEU A 145 -4.43 -12.04 -19.89
CA LEU A 145 -3.48 -13.05 -20.37
C LEU A 145 -2.44 -12.47 -21.35
N ALA A 146 -2.85 -11.57 -22.23
CA ALA A 146 -1.97 -10.86 -23.14
C ALA A 146 -0.91 -10.04 -22.39
N HIS A 147 -1.32 -9.29 -21.36
CA HIS A 147 -0.39 -8.53 -20.52
C HIS A 147 0.64 -9.42 -19.80
N ILE A 148 0.20 -10.58 -19.31
CA ILE A 148 1.10 -11.58 -18.68
C ILE A 148 2.11 -12.10 -19.72
N ALA A 149 1.65 -12.43 -20.92
CA ALA A 149 2.49 -12.95 -21.99
C ALA A 149 3.51 -11.92 -22.49
N ASP A 150 3.12 -10.65 -22.64
CA ASP A 150 4.04 -9.57 -23.04
C ASP A 150 5.10 -9.30 -21.96
N ARG A 151 4.67 -9.27 -20.69
CA ARG A 151 5.61 -9.14 -19.57
C ARG A 151 6.62 -10.29 -19.57
N HIS A 152 6.18 -11.52 -19.81
CA HIS A 152 7.09 -12.66 -19.93
C HIS A 152 8.03 -12.53 -21.12
N ARG A 153 7.54 -12.15 -22.31
CA ARG A 153 8.41 -11.95 -23.48
C ARG A 153 9.48 -10.90 -23.21
N LYS A 154 9.12 -9.79 -22.53
CA LYS A 154 10.09 -8.79 -22.06
C LYS A 154 11.12 -9.41 -21.12
N ASP A 155 10.64 -10.15 -20.12
CA ASP A 155 11.48 -10.65 -19.03
C ASP A 155 12.41 -11.81 -19.46
N GLN A 156 11.99 -12.65 -20.40
CA GLN A 156 12.75 -13.83 -20.85
C GLN A 156 13.37 -13.68 -22.23
N GLY A 157 12.94 -12.70 -23.05
CA GLY A 157 13.38 -12.56 -24.44
C GLY A 157 12.62 -13.46 -25.42
N GLU A 158 11.77 -14.37 -24.93
CA GLU A 158 11.08 -15.38 -25.72
C GLU A 158 9.58 -15.40 -25.42
N LYS A 159 8.77 -15.84 -26.39
CA LYS A 159 7.35 -16.10 -26.16
C LYS A 159 7.21 -17.29 -25.18
N PRO A 160 6.24 -17.26 -24.25
CA PRO A 160 5.95 -18.44 -23.47
C PRO A 160 5.49 -19.57 -24.36
N LYS A 161 5.84 -20.80 -23.99
CA LYS A 161 5.31 -22.02 -24.64
C LYS A 161 3.93 -22.34 -24.09
N ILE A 162 3.77 -22.26 -22.77
CA ILE A 162 2.54 -22.65 -22.07
C ILE A 162 2.21 -21.64 -20.97
N ILE A 163 0.94 -21.26 -20.89
CA ILE A 163 0.39 -20.47 -19.80
C ILE A 163 -0.56 -21.35 -19.01
N GLU A 164 -0.18 -21.72 -17.80
CA GLU A 164 -1.04 -22.41 -16.85
C GLU A 164 -1.93 -21.41 -16.12
N VAL A 165 -3.23 -21.47 -16.39
CA VAL A 165 -4.19 -20.46 -15.91
C VAL A 165 -4.83 -20.91 -14.59
N PHE A 166 -4.77 -20.03 -13.59
CA PHE A 166 -5.50 -20.13 -12.34
C PHE A 166 -6.46 -18.95 -12.24
N GLU A 167 -7.75 -19.27 -12.16
CA GLU A 167 -8.79 -18.28 -11.93
C GLU A 167 -9.08 -18.16 -10.44
N TYR A 168 -9.26 -16.93 -9.96
CA TYR A 168 -9.54 -16.68 -8.54
C TYR A 168 -10.75 -15.78 -8.30
N GLU A 169 -11.34 -15.92 -7.12
CA GLU A 169 -12.38 -15.07 -6.59
C GLU A 169 -12.14 -14.85 -5.09
N ILE A 170 -11.91 -13.60 -4.68
CA ILE A 170 -11.72 -13.22 -3.28
C ILE A 170 -13.09 -12.95 -2.66
N ALA A 171 -13.38 -13.57 -1.52
CA ALA A 171 -14.64 -13.35 -0.82
C ALA A 171 -14.75 -11.89 -0.32
N PRO A 172 -15.96 -11.29 -0.26
CA PRO A 172 -16.13 -9.91 0.17
C PRO A 172 -15.59 -9.59 1.57
N ASP A 173 -15.60 -10.57 2.47
CA ASP A 173 -15.07 -10.45 3.84
C ASP A 173 -13.54 -10.50 3.92
N LYS A 174 -12.87 -10.83 2.79
CA LYS A 174 -11.42 -10.98 2.66
C LYS A 174 -10.82 -12.06 3.58
N GLN A 175 -11.64 -12.97 4.11
CA GLN A 175 -11.20 -14.08 4.95
C GLN A 175 -10.96 -15.36 4.15
N SER A 176 -11.48 -15.44 2.93
CA SER A 176 -11.26 -16.59 2.05
C SER A 176 -11.23 -16.20 0.58
N SER A 177 -10.80 -17.14 -0.25
CA SER A 177 -10.95 -17.06 -1.70
C SER A 177 -11.15 -18.45 -2.29
N VAL A 178 -11.59 -18.49 -3.54
CA VAL A 178 -11.61 -19.71 -4.36
C VAL A 178 -10.57 -19.56 -5.45
N ILE A 179 -9.77 -20.61 -5.67
CA ILE A 179 -8.82 -20.70 -6.78
C ILE A 179 -9.10 -21.98 -7.59
N SER A 180 -9.16 -21.85 -8.92
CA SER A 180 -9.45 -22.96 -9.83
C SER A 180 -8.41 -23.02 -10.94
N ARG A 181 -7.75 -24.17 -11.10
CA ARG A 181 -6.90 -24.41 -12.27
C ARG A 181 -7.76 -24.63 -13.51
N LYS A 182 -7.40 -23.97 -14.60
CA LYS A 182 -8.03 -24.12 -15.92
C LYS A 182 -7.10 -24.81 -16.89
N GLU A 183 -7.64 -25.10 -18.07
CA GLU A 183 -6.84 -25.64 -19.18
C GLU A 183 -5.67 -24.71 -19.48
N PRO A 184 -4.46 -25.27 -19.66
CA PRO A 184 -3.31 -24.47 -20.07
C PRO A 184 -3.54 -23.93 -21.49
N ILE A 185 -3.04 -22.73 -21.74
CA ILE A 185 -3.13 -22.07 -23.05
C ILE A 185 -1.78 -22.17 -23.73
N ASN A 186 -1.76 -22.53 -25.01
CA ASN A 186 -0.56 -22.47 -25.84
C ASN A 186 -0.17 -20.99 -26.03
N GLY A 187 1.06 -20.63 -25.69
CA GLY A 187 1.49 -19.24 -25.76
C GLY A 187 1.46 -18.65 -27.16
N GLU A 188 1.68 -19.44 -28.22
CA GLU A 188 1.55 -18.98 -29.62
C GLU A 188 0.14 -18.46 -29.92
N GLN A 189 -0.89 -19.03 -29.28
CA GLN A 189 -2.26 -18.55 -29.43
C GLN A 189 -2.41 -17.09 -28.93
N ILE A 190 -1.68 -16.71 -27.87
CA ILE A 190 -1.72 -15.35 -27.30
C ILE A 190 -1.01 -14.34 -28.22
N PHE A 191 -0.07 -14.78 -29.05
CA PHE A 191 0.61 -13.98 -30.06
C PHE A 191 -0.01 -14.19 -31.46
N SER A 192 -1.33 -14.23 -31.51
CA SER A 192 -2.11 -14.30 -32.75
C SER A 192 -3.15 -13.18 -32.82
N SER A 193 -3.71 -12.95 -34.01
CA SER A 193 -4.81 -12.00 -34.21
C SER A 193 -6.06 -12.32 -33.38
N ALA A 194 -6.23 -13.58 -32.96
CA ALA A 194 -7.32 -13.98 -32.06
C ALA A 194 -7.20 -13.34 -30.68
N TYR A 195 -5.99 -12.94 -30.25
CA TYR A 195 -5.71 -12.16 -29.05
C TYR A 195 -5.27 -10.72 -29.38
N GLY A 196 -5.64 -10.25 -30.57
CA GLY A 196 -5.41 -8.87 -31.00
C GLY A 196 -3.94 -8.56 -31.28
N TYR A 197 -3.10 -9.57 -31.45
CA TYR A 197 -1.67 -9.41 -31.70
C TYR A 197 -1.37 -9.41 -33.20
N PHE A 198 -0.52 -8.47 -33.62
CA PHE A 198 -0.09 -8.31 -35.00
C PHE A 198 1.42 -8.10 -35.06
N GLU A 199 2.11 -8.86 -35.91
CA GLU A 199 3.53 -8.68 -36.25
C GLU A 199 3.65 -8.35 -37.74
N THR A 200 4.50 -7.41 -38.12
CA THR A 200 4.77 -7.05 -39.52
C THR A 200 6.18 -6.48 -39.70
N THR A 201 6.68 -6.47 -40.93
CA THR A 201 7.95 -5.83 -41.28
C THR A 201 7.69 -4.44 -41.85
N ILE A 202 8.40 -3.44 -41.33
CA ILE A 202 8.37 -2.05 -41.79
C ILE A 202 9.60 -1.78 -42.65
N ASN A 203 9.35 -1.44 -43.92
CA ASN A 203 10.36 -0.96 -44.87
C ASN A 203 10.01 0.42 -45.45
N SER A 204 8.78 0.89 -45.22
CA SER A 204 8.26 2.12 -45.80
C SER A 204 7.28 2.83 -44.87
N GLN A 205 6.96 4.07 -45.21
CA GLN A 205 5.91 4.85 -44.56
C GLN A 205 4.55 4.13 -44.56
N ASN A 206 4.21 3.44 -45.65
CA ASN A 206 2.93 2.73 -45.78
C ASN A 206 2.84 1.52 -44.84
N ASP A 207 3.95 0.79 -44.68
CA ASP A 207 4.02 -0.34 -43.76
C ASP A 207 3.82 0.12 -42.31
N LEU A 208 4.50 1.20 -41.93
CA LEU A 208 4.34 1.81 -40.61
C LEU A 208 2.90 2.29 -40.38
N GLN A 209 2.30 2.97 -41.37
CA GLN A 209 0.90 3.41 -41.26
C GLN A 209 -0.07 2.24 -41.11
N SER A 210 0.13 1.16 -41.87
CA SER A 210 -0.68 -0.05 -41.79
C SER A 210 -0.58 -0.71 -40.41
N PHE A 211 0.64 -0.80 -39.86
CA PHE A 211 0.87 -1.30 -38.51
C PHE A 211 0.16 -0.46 -37.44
N LEU A 212 0.36 0.86 -37.45
CA LEU A 212 -0.24 1.79 -36.48
C LEU A 212 -1.78 1.82 -36.55
N ASN A 213 -2.38 1.47 -37.68
CA ASN A 213 -3.83 1.34 -37.81
C ASN A 213 -4.37 0.04 -37.17
N GLN A 214 -3.54 -0.99 -37.03
CA GLN A 214 -3.93 -2.31 -36.50
C GLN A 214 -3.69 -2.43 -35.00
N VAL A 215 -2.69 -1.73 -34.46
CA VAL A 215 -2.29 -1.84 -33.05
C VAL A 215 -2.53 -0.55 -32.27
N ASP A 216 -2.75 -0.69 -30.97
CA ASP A 216 -2.81 0.39 -30.00
C ASP A 216 -1.54 0.45 -29.13
N ASP A 217 -0.86 -0.69 -28.96
CA ASP A 217 0.32 -0.82 -28.10
C ASP A 217 1.46 -1.59 -28.81
N ILE A 218 2.64 -0.98 -28.96
CA ILE A 218 3.83 -1.71 -29.40
C ILE A 218 4.41 -2.54 -28.26
N THR A 219 4.73 -3.80 -28.51
CA THR A 219 5.27 -4.72 -27.50
C THR A 219 6.60 -5.35 -27.91
N PHE A 220 6.98 -5.23 -29.19
CA PHE A 220 8.18 -5.83 -29.74
C PHE A 220 8.70 -5.03 -30.94
N ALA A 221 10.02 -4.88 -31.06
CA ALA A 221 10.69 -4.49 -32.28
C ALA A 221 12.02 -5.24 -32.44
N GLN A 222 12.37 -5.61 -33.67
CA GLN A 222 13.59 -6.30 -34.04
C GLN A 222 14.15 -5.73 -35.32
N VAL A 223 15.45 -5.50 -35.34
CA VAL A 223 16.17 -5.01 -36.52
C VAL A 223 16.73 -6.19 -37.31
N ASN A 224 16.42 -6.24 -38.59
CA ASN A 224 16.85 -7.28 -39.53
C ASN A 224 17.43 -6.59 -40.77
N GLY A 225 18.72 -6.22 -40.71
CA GLY A 225 19.37 -5.41 -41.72
C GLY A 225 18.69 -4.04 -41.86
N SER A 226 18.28 -3.68 -43.08
CA SER A 226 17.60 -2.41 -43.37
C SER A 226 16.09 -2.42 -43.04
N SER A 227 15.57 -3.47 -42.42
CA SER A 227 14.15 -3.63 -42.10
C SER A 227 13.88 -3.69 -40.60
N LEU A 228 12.70 -3.26 -40.17
CA LEU A 228 12.26 -3.32 -38.77
C LEU A 228 11.04 -4.24 -38.64
N ASN A 229 11.21 -5.41 -38.03
CA ASN A 229 10.08 -6.25 -37.66
C ASN A 229 9.48 -5.72 -36.35
N VAL A 230 8.18 -5.43 -36.33
CA VAL A 230 7.48 -4.89 -35.16
C VAL A 230 6.30 -5.76 -34.79
N GLY A 231 5.99 -5.81 -33.50
CA GLY A 231 4.85 -6.52 -32.95
C GLY A 231 4.08 -5.64 -31.97
N GLY A 232 2.75 -5.69 -32.03
CA GLY A 232 1.89 -4.90 -31.16
C GLY A 232 0.50 -5.50 -30.96
N ARG A 233 -0.28 -4.88 -30.07
CA ARG A 233 -1.61 -5.33 -29.67
C ARG A 233 -2.68 -4.29 -29.90
N LYS A 234 -3.86 -4.76 -30.29
CA LYS A 234 -5.13 -4.06 -30.08
C LYS A 234 -5.58 -4.23 -28.64
N ILE A 235 -5.95 -3.15 -27.96
CA ILE A 235 -6.41 -3.21 -26.57
C ILE A 235 -7.92 -3.43 -26.57
N TYR A 236 -8.41 -4.52 -25.96
CA TYR A 236 -9.83 -4.81 -25.87
C TYR A 236 -10.47 -3.96 -24.76
N LYS A 237 -10.87 -2.73 -25.09
CA LYS A 237 -11.53 -1.85 -24.12
C LYS A 237 -12.95 -2.35 -23.79
N ASP A 238 -13.32 -2.12 -22.54
CA ASP A 238 -14.70 -2.17 -22.10
C ASP A 238 -15.57 -1.29 -23.01
N LYS A 239 -16.76 -1.77 -23.40
CA LYS A 239 -17.60 -1.12 -24.42
C LYS A 239 -17.94 0.34 -24.10
N ASP A 240 -17.90 0.70 -22.82
CA ASP A 240 -18.23 2.03 -22.30
C ASP A 240 -17.02 2.99 -22.23
N LYS A 241 -15.82 2.57 -22.68
CA LYS A 241 -14.60 3.38 -22.60
C LYS A 241 -14.22 3.98 -23.97
N ARG A 242 -13.70 5.21 -23.94
CA ARG A 242 -13.30 5.97 -25.13
C ARG A 242 -12.26 5.20 -25.98
N LYS A 243 -12.39 5.32 -27.30
CA LYS A 243 -11.42 4.76 -28.27
C LYS A 243 -10.00 5.22 -27.93
N HIS A 244 -9.06 4.29 -28.04
CA HIS A 244 -7.63 4.58 -27.88
C HIS A 244 -7.17 5.65 -28.89
N GLN A 245 -6.28 6.54 -28.47
CA GLN A 245 -5.72 7.59 -29.32
C GLN A 245 -4.32 7.19 -29.79
N GLY A 246 -4.28 6.25 -30.73
CA GLY A 246 -3.05 5.71 -31.29
C GLY A 246 -2.15 6.79 -31.91
N LEU A 247 -0.87 6.46 -32.08
CA LEU A 247 0.09 7.31 -32.77
C LEU A 247 -0.12 7.24 -34.27
N ARG A 248 0.17 8.34 -34.96
CA ARG A 248 0.22 8.43 -36.42
C ARG A 248 1.67 8.42 -36.88
N VAL A 249 1.89 8.23 -38.18
CA VAL A 249 3.23 8.31 -38.78
C VAL A 249 3.89 9.67 -38.48
N GLU A 250 3.13 10.76 -38.53
CA GLU A 250 3.66 12.11 -38.26
C GLU A 250 4.17 12.25 -36.81
N ASP A 251 3.57 11.53 -35.87
CA ASP A 251 3.98 11.54 -34.47
C ASP A 251 5.32 10.80 -34.29
N ILE A 252 5.51 9.66 -34.97
CA ILE A 252 6.79 8.93 -34.99
C ILE A 252 7.86 9.72 -35.75
N ALA A 253 7.49 10.38 -36.85
CA ALA A 253 8.38 11.27 -37.57
C ALA A 253 8.83 12.47 -36.72
N ALA A 254 7.93 13.07 -35.94
CA ALA A 254 8.29 14.15 -35.02
C ALA A 254 9.34 13.72 -34.00
N LEU A 255 9.19 12.52 -33.43
CA LEU A 255 10.17 11.92 -32.52
C LEU A 255 11.50 11.66 -33.22
N TRP A 256 11.47 10.96 -34.36
CA TRP A 256 12.67 10.59 -35.10
C TRP A 256 13.46 11.83 -35.55
N GLN A 257 12.78 12.83 -36.11
CA GLN A 257 13.40 14.10 -36.56
C GLN A 257 13.99 14.91 -35.41
N SER A 258 13.45 14.79 -34.18
CA SER A 258 13.94 15.49 -32.99
C SER A 258 15.11 14.77 -32.31
N ASP A 259 15.17 13.44 -32.44
CA ASP A 259 16.21 12.60 -31.83
C ASP A 259 17.35 12.23 -32.77
N PHE A 260 17.24 12.56 -34.07
CA PHE A 260 18.31 12.35 -35.04
C PHE A 260 19.61 13.04 -34.57
N ASN A 261 20.64 12.26 -34.27
CA ASN A 261 21.92 12.69 -33.67
C ASN A 261 21.84 13.28 -32.25
N ASN A 262 20.73 13.14 -31.52
CA ASN A 262 20.61 13.59 -30.14
C ASN A 262 20.80 12.42 -29.15
N ILE A 263 22.04 12.19 -28.72
CA ILE A 263 22.36 11.10 -27.77
C ILE A 263 21.67 11.25 -26.40
N ASN A 264 21.17 12.44 -26.05
CA ASN A 264 20.52 12.67 -24.76
C ASN A 264 18.99 12.47 -24.79
N GLY A 265 18.42 12.19 -25.97
CA GLY A 265 16.97 12.15 -26.17
C GLY A 265 16.34 13.55 -26.13
N SER A 266 15.13 13.64 -26.68
CA SER A 266 14.31 14.86 -26.60
C SER A 266 13.65 14.99 -25.23
N LEU A 267 13.36 16.23 -24.82
CA LEU A 267 12.67 16.47 -23.56
C LEU A 267 11.76 17.68 -23.61
N PHE A 268 10.75 17.65 -22.76
CA PHE A 268 9.88 18.77 -22.42
C PHE A 268 10.10 19.15 -20.95
N SER A 269 9.98 20.42 -20.58
CA SER A 269 9.98 20.87 -19.18
C SER A 269 9.15 22.13 -18.99
N LEU A 270 8.47 22.24 -17.86
CA LEU A 270 7.96 23.49 -17.31
C LEU A 270 9.00 24.04 -16.34
N ASP A 271 9.70 25.09 -16.77
CA ASP A 271 10.77 25.71 -16.00
C ASP A 271 10.29 27.02 -15.36
N TRP A 272 10.85 27.34 -14.20
CA TRP A 272 10.58 28.61 -13.53
C TRP A 272 11.38 29.74 -14.15
N GLU A 273 10.69 30.83 -14.46
CA GLU A 273 11.29 32.06 -14.97
C GLU A 273 10.68 33.31 -14.32
N PHE A 274 11.39 34.43 -14.41
CA PHE A 274 11.05 35.65 -13.69
C PHE A 274 11.11 36.92 -14.55
N ASP A 275 10.28 37.90 -14.20
CA ASP A 275 10.48 39.29 -14.61
C ASP A 275 11.60 39.90 -13.75
N TYR A 276 12.84 39.64 -14.16
CA TYR A 276 14.05 40.15 -13.50
C TYR A 276 14.03 41.65 -13.24
N PRO A 277 13.60 42.52 -14.20
CA PRO A 277 13.43 43.95 -13.93
C PRO A 277 12.52 44.25 -12.74
N ARG A 278 11.34 43.62 -12.63
CA ARG A 278 10.43 43.84 -11.50
C ARG A 278 10.99 43.32 -10.17
N ILE A 279 11.70 42.19 -10.19
CA ILE A 279 12.39 41.69 -8.99
C ILE A 279 13.51 42.66 -8.57
N ALA A 280 14.27 43.19 -9.52
CA ALA A 280 15.31 44.18 -9.24
C ALA A 280 14.73 45.47 -8.64
N GLN A 281 13.57 45.92 -9.12
CA GLN A 281 12.84 47.05 -8.51
C GLN A 281 12.42 46.76 -7.06
N ALA A 282 11.93 45.56 -6.77
CA ALA A 282 11.60 45.16 -5.40
C ALA A 282 12.84 45.13 -4.49
N LEU A 283 13.98 44.64 -4.99
CA LEU A 283 15.26 44.65 -4.28
C LEU A 283 15.74 46.08 -4.00
N GLU A 284 15.70 46.98 -4.99
CA GLU A 284 16.08 48.39 -4.80
C GLU A 284 15.16 49.10 -3.81
N LYS A 285 13.86 48.79 -3.81
CA LYS A 285 12.91 49.32 -2.82
C LYS A 285 13.25 48.86 -1.40
N ALA A 286 13.62 47.60 -1.20
CA ALA A 286 13.94 47.04 0.11
C ALA A 286 15.37 47.38 0.59
N LYS A 287 16.29 47.73 -0.32
CA LYS A 287 17.71 47.98 -0.05
C LYS A 287 17.97 48.90 1.16
N PRO A 288 17.30 50.07 1.33
CA PRO A 288 17.57 50.94 2.47
C PRO A 288 17.29 50.28 3.82
N LEU A 289 16.29 49.39 3.88
CA LEU A 289 15.97 48.61 5.08
C LEU A 289 16.98 47.48 5.28
N LEU A 290 17.36 46.77 4.22
CA LEU A 290 18.34 45.68 4.27
C LEU A 290 19.69 46.16 4.83
N GLN A 291 20.15 47.35 4.44
CA GLN A 291 21.41 47.94 4.92
C GLN A 291 21.37 48.36 6.40
N LYS A 292 20.18 48.44 7.01
CA LYS A 292 19.99 48.80 8.41
C LYS A 292 19.74 47.59 9.30
N LEU A 293 19.43 46.42 8.73
CA LEU A 293 19.18 45.19 9.47
C LEU A 293 20.48 44.63 10.06
N LYS A 294 20.62 44.78 11.38
CA LYS A 294 21.78 44.33 12.15
C LYS A 294 21.39 43.45 13.32
N LEU A 295 22.28 42.51 13.64
CA LEU A 295 22.24 41.68 14.83
C LEU A 295 23.61 41.77 15.49
N ASP A 296 23.65 42.25 16.73
CA ASP A 296 24.89 42.46 17.52
C ASP A 296 25.98 43.23 16.73
N GLY A 297 25.59 44.35 16.12
CA GLY A 297 26.48 45.20 15.31
C GLY A 297 26.80 44.67 13.91
N LYS A 298 26.53 43.40 13.62
CA LYS A 298 26.80 42.75 12.33
C LYS A 298 25.60 42.86 11.38
N LEU A 299 25.85 43.18 10.12
CA LEU A 299 24.82 43.18 9.09
C LEU A 299 24.31 41.75 8.85
N ILE A 300 23.00 41.58 8.80
CA ILE A 300 22.37 40.30 8.42
C ILE A 300 22.56 40.05 6.92
N ILE A 301 22.42 41.11 6.11
CA ILE A 301 22.66 41.14 4.68
C ILE A 301 23.74 42.18 4.40
N SER A 302 24.86 41.77 3.80
CA SER A 302 25.96 42.68 3.48
C SER A 302 25.66 43.50 2.22
N ASP A 303 26.34 44.63 2.04
CA ASP A 303 26.27 45.38 0.77
C ASP A 303 26.72 44.53 -0.42
N GLN A 304 27.69 43.64 -0.20
CA GLN A 304 28.14 42.68 -1.20
C GLN A 304 27.01 41.73 -1.63
N ASP A 305 26.24 41.19 -0.68
CA ASP A 305 25.09 40.32 -0.99
C ASP A 305 24.07 41.05 -1.89
N ILE A 306 23.76 42.31 -1.58
CA ILE A 306 22.83 43.14 -2.35
C ILE A 306 23.37 43.39 -3.77
N GLN A 307 24.66 43.73 -3.90
CA GLN A 307 25.28 43.96 -5.20
C GLN A 307 25.35 42.69 -6.04
N GLU A 308 25.74 41.55 -5.45
CA GLU A 308 25.76 40.27 -6.14
C GLU A 308 24.36 39.85 -6.61
N ALA A 309 23.33 40.03 -5.76
CA ALA A 309 21.95 39.79 -6.13
C ALA A 309 21.52 40.68 -7.30
N LYS A 310 21.79 41.99 -7.24
CA LYS A 310 21.50 42.94 -8.32
C LYS A 310 22.19 42.55 -9.63
N GLN A 311 23.48 42.26 -9.60
CA GLN A 311 24.25 41.84 -10.77
C GLN A 311 23.80 40.48 -11.31
N GLY A 312 23.36 39.58 -10.43
CA GLY A 312 22.71 38.33 -10.81
C GLY A 312 21.43 38.59 -11.59
N LEU A 313 20.51 39.39 -11.04
CA LEU A 313 19.24 39.74 -11.71
C LEU A 313 19.46 40.42 -13.07
N LEU A 314 20.45 41.31 -13.20
CA LEU A 314 20.81 41.94 -14.48
C LEU A 314 21.30 40.93 -15.52
N ARG A 315 22.03 39.90 -15.08
CA ARG A 315 22.53 38.81 -15.92
C ARG A 315 21.52 37.67 -16.11
N GLN A 316 20.30 37.81 -15.57
CA GLN A 316 19.29 36.76 -15.52
C GLN A 316 19.79 35.48 -14.81
N ASP A 317 20.69 35.65 -13.83
CA ASP A 317 21.18 34.61 -12.93
C ASP A 317 20.57 34.80 -11.54
N LYS A 318 19.60 33.93 -11.23
CA LYS A 318 18.86 33.94 -9.96
C LYS A 318 19.66 33.44 -8.75
N LYS A 319 20.83 32.82 -8.94
CA LYS A 319 21.58 32.17 -7.84
C LYS A 319 21.92 33.13 -6.72
N SER A 320 22.51 34.29 -7.04
CA SER A 320 22.89 35.29 -6.03
C SER A 320 21.68 35.91 -5.35
N TYR A 321 20.59 36.15 -6.08
CA TYR A 321 19.34 36.62 -5.51
C TYR A 321 18.76 35.61 -4.51
N PHE A 322 18.67 34.33 -4.86
CA PHE A 322 18.17 33.29 -3.96
C PHE A 322 19.05 33.07 -2.73
N ASN A 323 20.38 33.25 -2.84
CA ASN A 323 21.24 33.23 -1.66
C ASN A 323 20.91 34.36 -0.67
N LEU A 324 20.61 35.57 -1.17
CA LEU A 324 20.17 36.69 -0.35
C LEU A 324 18.81 36.40 0.30
N ILE A 325 17.85 35.86 -0.46
CA ILE A 325 16.53 35.48 0.05
C ILE A 325 16.64 34.41 1.15
N ALA A 326 17.43 33.37 0.95
CA ALA A 326 17.64 32.31 1.95
C ALA A 326 18.23 32.86 3.26
N LYS A 327 19.16 33.83 3.19
CA LYS A 327 19.67 34.52 4.38
C LYS A 327 18.56 35.28 5.13
N LEU A 328 17.68 35.97 4.39
CA LEU A 328 16.53 36.67 4.97
C LEU A 328 15.51 35.74 5.60
N GLU A 329 15.15 34.63 4.92
CA GLU A 329 14.22 33.64 5.45
C GLU A 329 14.73 32.99 6.73
N ASN A 330 16.01 32.61 6.75
CA ASN A 330 16.65 32.08 7.96
C ASN A 330 16.59 33.08 9.11
N PHE A 331 16.86 34.36 8.86
CA PHE A 331 16.72 35.41 9.87
C PHE A 331 15.27 35.54 10.37
N LEU A 332 14.29 35.58 9.47
CA LEU A 332 12.88 35.75 9.83
C LEU A 332 12.28 34.53 10.53
N SER A 333 12.91 33.35 10.42
CA SER A 333 12.46 32.14 11.09
C SER A 333 12.61 32.19 12.62
N SER A 334 13.37 33.14 13.16
CA SER A 334 13.53 33.35 14.60
C SER A 334 12.90 34.67 15.04
N GLU A 335 11.77 34.57 15.75
CA GLU A 335 11.07 35.74 16.30
C GLU A 335 11.97 36.55 17.25
N GLU A 336 12.84 35.88 18.01
CA GLU A 336 13.80 36.53 18.91
C GLU A 336 14.80 37.38 18.13
N LEU A 337 15.44 36.83 17.09
CA LEU A 337 16.41 37.55 16.28
C LEU A 337 15.75 38.74 15.57
N VAL A 338 14.53 38.55 15.06
CA VAL A 338 13.75 39.62 14.45
C VAL A 338 13.46 40.71 15.47
N ASN A 339 13.01 40.38 16.68
CA ASN A 339 12.72 41.39 17.70
C ASN A 339 13.98 42.14 18.13
N GLN A 340 15.13 41.46 18.25
CA GLN A 340 16.40 42.11 18.57
C GLN A 340 16.84 43.10 17.49
N ALA A 341 16.77 42.73 16.21
CA ALA A 341 17.17 43.59 15.11
C ALA A 341 16.30 44.85 14.96
N PHE A 342 15.02 44.77 15.31
CA PHE A 342 14.08 45.90 15.24
C PHE A 342 14.03 46.74 16.52
N SER A 343 14.62 46.27 17.63
CA SER A 343 14.64 46.97 18.92
C SER A 343 15.98 47.62 19.27
N LYS A 344 17.04 47.36 18.49
CA LYS A 344 18.38 47.92 18.72
C LYS A 344 18.90 48.75 17.54
N GLU A 345 19.87 49.63 17.84
CA GLU A 345 20.67 50.38 16.86
C GLU A 345 19.89 51.36 15.94
N LYS A 346 20.35 51.53 14.68
CA LYS A 346 19.85 52.53 13.72
C LYS A 346 18.37 52.36 13.39
N LEU A 347 17.90 51.11 13.25
CA LEU A 347 16.51 50.84 12.93
C LEU A 347 15.60 51.16 14.13
N ALA A 348 16.04 50.87 15.35
CA ALA A 348 15.33 51.26 16.56
C ALA A 348 15.24 52.79 16.71
N ALA A 349 16.31 53.52 16.38
CA ALA A 349 16.29 54.97 16.38
C ALA A 349 15.28 55.55 15.36
N GLU A 350 15.14 54.94 14.18
CA GLU A 350 14.13 55.34 13.20
C GLU A 350 12.71 55.01 13.66
N ILE A 351 12.49 53.82 14.23
CA ILE A 351 11.21 53.42 14.80
C ILE A 351 10.83 54.38 15.93
N GLU A 352 11.76 54.70 16.83
CA GLU A 352 11.50 55.61 17.95
C GLU A 352 11.30 57.05 17.46
N LYS A 353 11.98 57.48 16.38
CA LYS A 353 11.72 58.78 15.73
C LYS A 353 10.31 58.85 15.15
N GLU A 354 9.89 57.85 14.38
CA GLU A 354 8.52 57.77 13.85
C GLU A 354 7.48 57.70 14.97
N LEU A 355 7.78 56.96 16.04
CA LEU A 355 6.94 56.85 17.22
C LEU A 355 6.84 58.16 18.00
N ASN A 356 7.94 58.92 18.12
CA ASN A 356 7.96 60.23 18.78
C ASN A 356 7.18 61.26 17.96
N ILE A 357 7.27 61.25 16.63
CA ILE A 357 6.41 62.09 15.77
C ILE A 357 4.92 61.77 16.02
N TYR A 358 4.58 60.49 16.19
CA TYR A 358 3.22 60.09 16.53
C TYR A 358 2.81 60.53 17.95
N LYS A 359 3.67 60.32 18.96
CA LYS A 359 3.47 60.77 20.34
C LYS A 359 3.21 62.27 20.38
N ASP A 360 4.05 63.08 19.73
CA ASP A 360 3.91 64.53 19.66
C ASP A 360 2.60 64.95 18.99
N LYS A 361 2.21 64.28 17.91
CA LYS A 361 0.94 64.54 17.22
C LYS A 361 -0.26 64.25 18.12
N LYS A 362 -0.25 63.12 18.83
CA LYS A 362 -1.33 62.73 19.75
C LYS A 362 -1.36 63.59 21.01
N TYR A 363 -0.20 63.94 21.55
CA TYR A 363 -0.06 64.86 22.68
C TYR A 363 -0.58 66.25 22.34
N LYS A 364 -0.23 66.81 21.17
CA LYS A 364 -0.80 68.10 20.72
C LYS A 364 -2.33 68.03 20.58
N ALA A 365 -2.85 66.92 20.05
CA ALA A 365 -4.30 66.71 19.95
C ALA A 365 -4.96 66.60 21.33
N SER A 366 -4.35 65.90 22.30
CA SER A 366 -4.89 65.79 23.66
C SER A 366 -4.86 67.13 24.38
N GLN A 367 -3.77 67.90 24.26
CA GLN A 367 -3.67 69.25 24.82
C GLN A 367 -4.73 70.20 24.23
N GLN A 368 -5.05 70.08 22.94
CA GLN A 368 -6.11 70.84 22.32
C GLN A 368 -7.50 70.45 22.88
N SER A 369 -7.78 69.16 23.05
CA SER A 369 -9.03 68.69 23.67
C SER A 369 -9.16 69.10 25.13
N ILE A 370 -8.08 69.01 25.91
CA ILE A 370 -8.03 69.49 27.31
C ILE A 370 -8.28 70.99 27.37
N LYS A 371 -7.67 71.76 26.46
CA LYS A 371 -7.89 73.21 26.36
C LYS A 371 -9.34 73.55 26.05
N GLN A 372 -9.96 72.87 25.08
CA GLN A 372 -11.37 73.04 24.75
C GLN A 372 -12.28 72.69 25.93
N SER A 373 -11.97 71.60 26.65
CA SER A 373 -12.67 71.24 27.88
C SER A 373 -12.51 72.30 28.95
N LYS A 374 -11.30 72.87 29.14
CA LYS A 374 -11.04 73.97 30.09
C LYS A 374 -11.82 75.23 29.74
N GLU A 375 -11.86 75.60 28.46
CA GLU A 375 -12.65 76.74 27.97
C GLU A 375 -14.17 76.52 28.18
N GLN A 376 -14.65 75.29 27.97
CA GLN A 376 -16.04 74.91 28.23
C GLN A 376 -16.38 74.94 29.72
N SER A 377 -15.52 74.35 30.56
CA SER A 377 -15.62 74.40 32.01
C SER A 377 -15.64 75.83 32.54
N GLN A 378 -14.85 76.75 31.98
CA GLN A 378 -14.87 78.17 32.34
C GLN A 378 -16.20 78.84 32.01
N LYS A 379 -16.80 78.51 30.85
CA LYS A 379 -18.15 78.99 30.49
C LYS A 379 -19.21 78.47 31.46
N GLU A 380 -19.11 77.20 31.87
CA GLU A 380 -20.03 76.59 32.83
C GLU A 380 -19.90 77.19 34.24
N ILE A 381 -18.67 77.50 34.67
CA ILE A 381 -18.42 78.24 35.92
C ILE A 381 -19.03 79.65 35.84
N GLN A 382 -18.83 80.35 34.73
CA GLN A 382 -19.40 81.69 34.52
C GLN A 382 -20.94 81.67 34.53
N GLN A 383 -21.54 80.71 33.84
CA GLN A 383 -22.99 80.51 33.87
C GLN A 383 -23.50 80.14 35.27
N ALA A 384 -22.75 79.34 36.03
CA ALA A 384 -23.10 79.02 37.41
C ALA A 384 -23.06 80.26 38.32
N LEU A 385 -22.05 81.12 38.16
CA LEU A 385 -21.94 82.41 38.87
C LEU A 385 -23.11 83.36 38.56
N GLU A 386 -23.64 83.31 37.34
CA GLU A 386 -24.76 84.16 36.89
C GLU A 386 -26.15 83.58 37.25
N SER A 387 -26.22 82.30 37.64
CA SER A 387 -27.48 81.57 37.85
C SER A 387 -28.13 81.70 39.23
N GLY A 388 -27.55 82.51 40.13
CA GLY A 388 -28.08 82.74 41.49
C GLY A 388 -27.89 81.59 42.47
N LEU A 389 -26.98 80.64 42.16
CA LEU A 389 -26.60 79.54 43.04
C LEU A 389 -25.90 80.02 44.31
N SER A 390 -26.00 79.26 45.41
CA SER A 390 -25.31 79.59 46.66
C SER A 390 -23.79 79.49 46.48
N PRO A 391 -22.99 80.23 47.27
CA PRO A 391 -21.53 80.10 47.25
C PRO A 391 -21.04 78.66 47.46
N GLU A 392 -21.73 77.85 48.28
CA GLU A 392 -21.40 76.43 48.45
C GLU A 392 -21.67 75.60 47.17
N GLU A 393 -22.78 75.86 46.47
CA GLU A 393 -23.13 75.16 45.23
C GLU A 393 -22.17 75.51 44.07
N ILE A 394 -21.73 76.77 44.00
CA ILE A 394 -20.70 77.22 43.05
C ILE A 394 -19.36 76.55 43.37
N HIS A 395 -18.98 76.48 44.65
CA HIS A 395 -17.74 75.82 45.07
C HIS A 395 -17.76 74.32 44.77
N ALA A 396 -18.87 73.63 45.03
CA ALA A 396 -19.03 72.21 44.70
C ALA A 396 -18.94 71.94 43.18
N LYS A 397 -19.53 72.82 42.34
CA LYS A 397 -19.39 72.74 40.88
C LYS A 397 -17.95 72.92 40.41
N ILE A 398 -17.22 73.88 40.98
CA ILE A 398 -15.80 74.10 40.66
C ILE A 398 -14.96 72.86 41.00
N ILE A 399 -15.20 72.24 42.16
CA ILE A 399 -14.51 71.00 42.56
C ILE A 399 -14.84 69.85 41.62
N ALA A 400 -16.11 69.69 41.21
CA ALA A 400 -16.53 68.64 40.28
C ALA A 400 -15.84 68.80 38.90
N ILE A 401 -15.77 70.04 38.40
CA ILE A 401 -15.08 70.39 37.16
C ILE A 401 -13.57 70.14 37.22
N ASP A 402 -12.90 70.52 38.32
CA ASP A 402 -11.46 70.25 38.51
C ASP A 402 -11.17 68.74 38.56
N HIS A 403 -12.04 67.99 39.24
CA HIS A 403 -11.95 66.54 39.30
C HIS A 403 -12.16 65.89 37.92
N GLU A 404 -13.10 66.40 37.13
CA GLU A 404 -13.35 65.92 35.76
C GLU A 404 -12.18 66.24 34.82
N GLN A 405 -11.54 67.41 34.95
CA GLN A 405 -10.33 67.75 34.18
C GLN A 405 -9.16 66.83 34.52
N LYS A 406 -8.88 66.59 35.81
CA LYS A 406 -7.83 65.66 36.24
C LYS A 406 -8.11 64.23 35.76
N LYS A 407 -9.38 63.83 35.78
CA LYS A 407 -9.82 62.53 35.24
C LYS A 407 -9.55 62.44 33.74
N LEU A 408 -9.90 63.46 32.97
CA LEU A 408 -9.68 63.50 31.53
C LEU A 408 -8.18 63.48 31.17
N GLU A 409 -7.35 64.22 31.91
CA GLU A 409 -5.88 64.19 31.78
C GLU A 409 -5.32 62.77 32.04
N SER A 410 -5.75 62.12 33.14
CA SER A 410 -5.36 60.74 33.47
C SER A 410 -5.85 59.70 32.45
N GLU A 411 -7.06 59.87 31.91
CA GLU A 411 -7.60 58.99 30.86
C GLU A 411 -6.80 59.11 29.56
N TRP A 412 -6.37 60.32 29.18
CA TRP A 412 -5.51 60.53 28.02
C TRP A 412 -4.10 59.93 28.19
N GLU A 413 -3.51 60.00 29.39
CA GLU A 413 -2.24 59.33 29.68
C GLU A 413 -2.37 57.82 29.56
N LYS A 414 -3.40 57.22 30.17
CA LYS A 414 -3.69 55.78 30.03
C LYS A 414 -3.95 55.36 28.59
N TYR A 415 -4.66 56.18 27.82
CA TYR A 415 -4.88 55.94 26.40
C TYR A 415 -3.55 55.91 25.64
N LEU A 416 -2.66 56.89 25.88
CA LEU A 416 -1.33 56.92 25.24
C LEU A 416 -0.48 55.71 25.64
N GLU A 417 -0.48 55.30 26.91
CA GLU A 417 0.25 54.11 27.37
C GLU A 417 -0.19 52.82 26.68
N GLN A 418 -1.48 52.70 26.34
CA GLN A 418 -2.02 51.55 25.62
C GLN A 418 -1.81 51.64 24.09
N GLU A 419 -1.95 52.84 23.53
CA GLU A 419 -1.88 53.10 22.09
C GLU A 419 -0.44 53.02 21.54
N ILE A 420 0.55 53.50 22.30
CA ILE A 420 1.94 53.57 21.85
C ILE A 420 2.57 52.20 21.55
N PRO A 421 2.40 51.15 22.39
CA PRO A 421 2.85 49.80 22.07
C PRO A 421 2.20 49.24 20.80
N TRP A 422 0.90 49.51 20.59
CA TRP A 422 0.20 49.11 19.37
C TRP A 422 0.78 49.83 18.14
N LYS A 423 0.99 51.15 18.22
CA LYS A 423 1.59 51.91 17.12
C LYS A 423 3.01 51.46 16.81
N LYS A 424 3.81 51.15 17.83
CA LYS A 424 5.15 50.59 17.65
C LYS A 424 5.12 49.25 16.90
N LYS A 425 4.18 48.36 17.26
CA LYS A 425 3.95 47.11 16.52
C LYS A 425 3.51 47.36 15.07
N GLU A 426 2.67 48.36 14.83
CA GLU A 426 2.23 48.75 13.48
C GLU A 426 3.40 49.25 12.62
N ILE A 427 4.25 50.13 13.14
CA ILE A 427 5.46 50.62 12.46
C ILE A 427 6.39 49.45 12.12
N ILE A 428 6.67 48.57 13.09
CA ILE A 428 7.49 47.37 12.88
C ILE A 428 6.87 46.47 11.80
N SER A 429 5.56 46.25 11.85
CA SER A 429 4.83 45.46 10.85
C SER A 429 4.95 46.08 9.45
N SER A 430 4.85 47.40 9.32
CA SER A 430 5.04 48.10 8.04
C SER A 430 6.46 47.94 7.48
N LYS A 431 7.49 47.99 8.33
CA LYS A 431 8.87 47.74 7.89
C LYS A 431 9.07 46.27 7.50
N LYS A 432 8.54 45.33 8.29
CA LYS A 432 8.54 43.89 7.95
C LYS A 432 7.86 43.63 6.60
N LYS A 433 6.79 44.38 6.28
CA LYS A 433 6.09 44.29 4.99
C LYS A 433 7.01 44.54 3.80
N GLU A 434 8.00 45.44 3.87
CA GLU A 434 8.95 45.65 2.78
C GLU A 434 9.84 44.42 2.53
N ILE A 435 10.27 43.76 3.60
CA ILE A 435 11.00 42.49 3.52
C ILE A 435 10.10 41.41 2.94
N TYR A 436 8.86 41.30 3.41
CA TYR A 436 7.89 40.34 2.87
C TYR A 436 7.53 40.62 1.40
N ASP A 437 7.45 41.88 0.98
CA ASP A 437 7.23 42.25 -0.41
C ASP A 437 8.41 41.82 -1.29
N LEU A 438 9.65 41.93 -0.79
CA LEU A 438 10.84 41.38 -1.47
C LEU A 438 10.80 39.85 -1.54
N LEU A 439 10.51 39.17 -0.43
CA LEU A 439 10.41 37.70 -0.38
C LEU A 439 9.33 37.17 -1.34
N ASN A 440 8.20 37.87 -1.44
CA ASN A 440 7.09 37.52 -2.32
C ASN A 440 7.30 38.01 -3.76
N ALA A 441 8.32 38.83 -4.04
CA ALA A 441 8.54 39.38 -5.38
C ALA A 441 8.78 38.29 -6.42
N GLN A 442 9.45 37.19 -6.04
CA GLN A 442 9.65 36.04 -6.92
C GLN A 442 8.35 35.35 -7.31
N GLN A 443 7.37 35.26 -6.40
CA GLN A 443 6.08 34.64 -6.68
C GLN A 443 5.20 35.58 -7.52
N LYS A 444 5.15 36.87 -7.15
CA LYS A 444 4.35 37.89 -7.85
C LYS A 444 4.84 38.15 -9.28
N ASN A 445 6.14 38.03 -9.50
CA ASN A 445 6.79 38.34 -10.78
C ASN A 445 7.39 37.11 -11.46
N GLY A 446 7.05 35.91 -10.98
CA GLY A 446 7.48 34.66 -11.58
C GLY A 446 6.37 34.01 -12.41
N PHE A 447 6.78 33.16 -13.32
CA PHE A 447 5.93 32.41 -14.23
C PHE A 447 6.61 31.11 -14.63
N GLN A 448 5.88 30.25 -15.32
CA GLN A 448 6.41 29.03 -15.90
C GLN A 448 6.52 29.18 -17.40
N ILE A 449 7.58 28.60 -17.94
CA ILE A 449 7.86 28.60 -19.35
C ILE A 449 8.06 27.18 -19.85
N ALA A 450 7.43 26.83 -20.97
CA ALA A 450 7.69 25.59 -21.65
C ALA A 450 9.06 25.61 -22.32
N ARG A 451 9.83 24.56 -22.10
CA ARG A 451 11.08 24.29 -22.82
C ARG A 451 10.97 22.96 -23.53
N TYR A 452 11.13 23.00 -24.85
CA TYR A 452 11.27 21.84 -25.71
C TYR A 452 12.74 21.73 -26.11
N ASN A 453 13.43 20.67 -25.69
CA ASN A 453 14.76 20.36 -26.25
C ASN A 453 14.67 19.18 -27.20
N GLY A 454 15.49 19.24 -28.25
CA GLY A 454 15.65 18.25 -29.31
C GLY A 454 16.64 18.81 -30.33
N ASN A 455 17.14 17.99 -31.25
CA ASN A 455 18.02 18.45 -32.32
C ASN A 455 17.25 18.45 -33.64
N LEU A 456 17.17 19.60 -34.31
CA LEU A 456 16.52 19.69 -35.61
C LEU A 456 17.30 20.66 -36.49
N GLN A 457 18.18 20.11 -37.36
CA GLN A 457 18.94 20.89 -38.36
C GLN A 457 19.52 22.20 -37.80
N ASP A 458 20.38 22.09 -36.78
CA ASP A 458 21.01 23.21 -36.07
C ASP A 458 20.09 24.07 -35.18
N LYS A 459 18.79 23.77 -35.11
CA LYS A 459 17.83 24.38 -34.16
C LYS A 459 17.54 23.43 -33.00
N LYS A 460 17.71 23.91 -31.77
CA LYS A 460 17.45 23.16 -30.52
C LYS A 460 15.96 23.10 -30.14
N GLU A 461 15.07 22.72 -31.07
CA GLU A 461 13.60 22.94 -30.95
C GLU A 461 12.75 21.80 -31.55
N GLY A 462 13.23 20.55 -31.49
CA GLY A 462 12.70 19.45 -32.30
C GLY A 462 11.26 18.99 -32.06
N LEU A 463 10.62 19.26 -30.92
CA LEU A 463 9.23 18.85 -30.63
C LEU A 463 8.24 20.02 -30.47
N GLN A 464 8.73 21.26 -30.47
CA GLN A 464 7.86 22.43 -30.27
C GLN A 464 6.80 22.51 -31.37
N GLY A 465 5.57 22.81 -30.98
CA GLY A 465 4.42 22.96 -31.89
C GLY A 465 3.94 21.67 -32.58
N THR A 466 4.51 20.51 -32.25
CA THR A 466 4.04 19.21 -32.76
C THR A 466 2.95 18.61 -31.89
N GLU A 467 2.17 17.66 -32.42
CA GLU A 467 1.19 16.91 -31.61
C GLU A 467 1.87 16.18 -30.44
N VAL A 468 3.05 15.60 -30.66
CA VAL A 468 3.86 14.97 -29.61
C VAL A 468 4.23 15.98 -28.54
N GLY A 469 4.77 17.14 -28.91
CA GLY A 469 5.12 18.20 -27.97
C GLY A 469 3.93 18.69 -27.14
N MET A 470 2.74 18.77 -27.75
CA MET A 470 1.52 19.12 -27.03
C MET A 470 1.07 18.03 -26.06
N THR A 471 1.18 16.74 -26.44
CA THR A 471 0.94 15.63 -25.51
C THR A 471 1.92 15.67 -24.34
N LEU A 472 3.23 15.91 -24.56
CA LEU A 472 4.21 16.02 -23.48
C LEU A 472 3.88 17.17 -22.52
N PHE A 473 3.54 18.35 -23.06
CA PHE A 473 3.10 19.49 -22.27
C PHE A 473 1.86 19.14 -21.45
N TYR A 474 0.84 18.56 -22.10
CA TYR A 474 -0.42 18.20 -21.47
C TYR A 474 -0.22 17.25 -20.29
N THR A 475 0.46 16.12 -20.53
CA THR A 475 0.61 15.08 -19.51
C THR A 475 1.47 15.53 -18.35
N ASP A 476 2.49 16.35 -18.62
CA ASP A 476 3.29 16.93 -17.56
C ASP A 476 2.49 17.92 -16.70
N LEU A 477 1.80 18.88 -17.33
CA LEU A 477 1.00 19.85 -16.61
C LEU A 477 -0.14 19.17 -15.83
N LEU A 478 -0.82 18.19 -16.43
CA LEU A 478 -1.91 17.47 -15.78
C LEU A 478 -1.43 16.62 -14.60
N MET A 479 -0.30 15.93 -14.73
CA MET A 479 0.32 15.18 -13.63
C MET A 479 0.51 16.07 -12.43
N LYS A 480 1.07 17.27 -12.66
CA LYS A 480 1.31 18.23 -11.59
C LYS A 480 -0.03 18.76 -11.03
N ILE A 481 -0.98 19.18 -11.88
CA ILE A 481 -2.34 19.57 -11.47
C ILE A 481 -2.98 18.56 -10.50
N TRP A 482 -2.79 17.27 -10.78
CA TRP A 482 -3.28 16.20 -9.90
C TRP A 482 -2.41 15.94 -8.67
N GLU A 483 -1.11 16.16 -8.74
CA GLU A 483 -0.21 16.03 -7.59
C GLU A 483 -0.56 17.04 -6.49
N PHE A 484 -0.70 18.33 -6.83
CA PHE A 484 -1.00 19.36 -5.84
C PHE A 484 -2.48 19.74 -5.72
N ASN A 485 -3.36 19.00 -6.40
CA ASN A 485 -4.82 19.15 -6.36
C ASN A 485 -5.34 20.55 -6.80
N PHE A 486 -4.79 21.10 -7.89
CA PHE A 486 -5.29 22.36 -8.46
C PHE A 486 -6.78 22.27 -8.73
N GLN A 487 -7.56 23.24 -8.24
CA GLN A 487 -9.02 23.29 -8.46
C GLN A 487 -9.74 21.97 -8.09
N LYS A 488 -9.23 21.24 -7.08
CA LYS A 488 -9.76 19.92 -6.66
C LYS A 488 -9.74 18.84 -7.75
N ALA A 489 -8.94 19.00 -8.81
CA ALA A 489 -8.96 18.16 -9.99
C ALA A 489 -8.70 16.68 -9.71
N THR A 490 -7.89 16.35 -8.70
CA THR A 490 -7.56 14.96 -8.34
C THR A 490 -8.76 14.24 -7.75
N LEU A 491 -9.56 14.95 -6.95
CA LEU A 491 -10.73 14.39 -6.28
C LEU A 491 -11.88 14.07 -7.24
N GLU A 492 -11.88 14.72 -8.41
CA GLU A 492 -12.86 14.51 -9.49
C GLU A 492 -12.48 13.33 -10.41
N THR A 493 -11.36 12.65 -10.14
CA THR A 493 -10.93 11.51 -10.96
C THR A 493 -11.68 10.21 -10.64
N ASP A 494 -12.26 10.08 -9.44
CA ASP A 494 -12.85 8.85 -8.91
C ASP A 494 -11.93 7.60 -8.95
N ILE A 495 -10.62 7.78 -9.15
CA ILE A 495 -9.67 6.65 -9.17
C ILE A 495 -9.42 6.18 -7.73
N GLU A 496 -9.76 4.91 -7.44
CA GLU A 496 -9.71 4.37 -6.08
C GLU A 496 -8.29 4.45 -5.47
N GLY A 497 -8.17 5.18 -4.37
CA GLY A 497 -6.93 5.37 -3.63
C GLY A 497 -6.01 6.47 -4.18
N PHE A 498 -6.41 7.18 -5.25
CA PHE A 498 -5.61 8.26 -5.81
C PHE A 498 -5.71 9.52 -4.96
N ASN A 499 -4.68 9.79 -4.15
CA ASN A 499 -4.61 10.98 -3.33
C ASN A 499 -3.57 11.95 -3.87
N PRO A 500 -3.87 13.26 -3.93
CA PRO A 500 -2.85 14.27 -4.21
C PRO A 500 -1.82 14.32 -3.07
N GLU A 501 -0.57 14.72 -3.36
CA GLU A 501 0.50 14.90 -2.37
C GLU A 501 0.01 15.71 -1.17
N THR A 502 -0.75 16.75 -1.46
CA THR A 502 -1.33 17.69 -0.50
C THR A 502 -2.27 17.09 0.54
N ARG A 503 -2.76 15.87 0.30
CA ARG A 503 -3.64 15.12 1.22
C ARG A 503 -2.96 13.89 1.81
N ILE A 504 -1.70 13.62 1.45
CA ILE A 504 -0.93 12.53 2.04
C ILE A 504 -0.42 13.00 3.40
N ALA A 505 -1.04 12.48 4.46
CA ALA A 505 -0.64 12.78 5.81
C ALA A 505 0.71 12.10 6.11
N VAL A 506 1.71 12.88 6.50
CA VAL A 506 3.08 12.43 6.81
C VAL A 506 3.41 12.61 8.28
N SER A 507 4.19 11.67 8.78
CA SER A 507 4.60 11.58 10.17
C SER A 507 5.50 12.72 10.62
N PRO A 508 5.38 13.17 11.88
CA PRO A 508 6.29 14.15 12.48
C PRO A 508 7.76 13.72 12.46
N ILE A 509 8.08 12.43 12.30
CA ILE A 509 9.48 11.95 12.16
C ILE A 509 10.19 12.59 10.95
N TYR A 510 9.42 13.06 9.95
CA TYR A 510 9.94 13.69 8.73
C TYR A 510 9.93 15.22 8.76
N LYS A 511 9.51 15.85 9.87
CA LYS A 511 9.34 17.30 9.96
C LYS A 511 10.60 18.09 9.57
N SER A 512 11.78 17.61 9.94
CA SER A 512 13.06 18.24 9.58
C SER A 512 13.35 18.10 8.08
N GLU A 513 13.15 16.93 7.50
CA GLU A 513 13.32 16.67 6.06
C GLU A 513 12.37 17.53 5.23
N LEU A 514 11.08 17.58 5.58
CA LEU A 514 10.07 18.34 4.86
C LEU A 514 10.35 19.85 4.85
N LYS A 515 10.96 20.38 5.92
CA LYS A 515 11.42 21.77 5.98
C LYS A 515 12.64 22.04 5.10
N GLN A 516 13.55 21.06 4.97
CA GLN A 516 14.80 21.19 4.22
C GLN A 516 14.66 20.87 2.73
N SER A 517 13.67 20.07 2.34
CA SER A 517 13.48 19.54 0.99
C SER A 517 12.10 19.90 0.46
N ASN A 518 11.79 21.20 0.49
CA ASN A 518 10.47 21.74 0.17
C ASN A 518 10.24 22.03 -1.33
N TYR A 519 11.29 22.01 -2.15
CA TYR A 519 11.16 22.16 -3.61
C TYR A 519 11.33 20.82 -4.28
N VAL A 520 10.30 20.36 -4.98
CA VAL A 520 10.26 19.06 -5.64
C VAL A 520 10.16 19.28 -7.15
N ARG A 521 11.08 18.66 -7.89
CA ARG A 521 11.01 18.51 -9.34
C ARG A 521 10.33 17.19 -9.66
N LEU A 522 9.27 17.21 -10.47
CA LEU A 522 8.54 16.04 -10.94
C LEU A 522 8.69 15.90 -12.46
N TRP A 523 9.00 14.70 -12.94
CA TRP A 523 9.04 14.44 -14.39
C TRP A 523 8.67 13.01 -14.75
N LEU A 524 8.12 12.85 -15.95
CA LEU A 524 7.85 11.56 -16.58
C LEU A 524 9.07 11.09 -17.37
N GLU A 525 9.34 9.79 -17.39
CA GLU A 525 10.47 9.21 -18.12
C GLU A 525 10.28 7.71 -18.40
N PRO A 526 11.16 7.07 -19.19
CA PRO A 526 11.13 5.62 -19.37
C PRO A 526 11.26 4.87 -18.04
N ASP A 527 10.47 3.82 -17.88
CA ASP A 527 10.61 2.85 -16.79
C ASP A 527 11.59 1.74 -17.18
N ASP A 528 12.68 1.57 -16.42
CA ASP A 528 13.67 0.50 -16.62
C ASP A 528 13.05 -0.91 -16.45
N LYS A 529 11.94 -1.02 -15.71
CA LYS A 529 11.15 -2.26 -15.60
C LYS A 529 10.24 -2.48 -16.82
N GLY A 530 10.06 -1.45 -17.64
CA GLY A 530 9.12 -1.40 -18.75
C GLY A 530 9.64 -1.92 -20.08
N PHE A 531 10.96 -2.11 -20.24
CA PHE A 531 11.55 -2.63 -21.48
C PHE A 531 12.80 -3.48 -21.22
N GLN A 532 13.21 -4.27 -22.22
CA GLN A 532 14.41 -5.08 -22.22
C GLN A 532 14.98 -5.18 -23.64
N VAL A 533 16.30 -5.21 -23.77
CA VAL A 533 16.98 -5.55 -25.02
C VAL A 533 17.38 -7.02 -25.03
N ALA A 534 17.27 -7.69 -26.17
CA ALA A 534 17.52 -9.12 -26.31
C ALA A 534 18.21 -9.45 -27.64
N ASN A 535 18.54 -10.73 -27.84
CA ASN A 535 19.07 -11.27 -29.09
C ASN A 535 20.29 -10.51 -29.65
N GLU A 536 21.29 -10.26 -28.80
CA GLU A 536 22.51 -9.51 -29.11
C GLU A 536 22.23 -8.05 -29.47
N ASN A 537 21.32 -7.42 -28.71
CA ASN A 537 20.83 -6.06 -28.93
C ASN A 537 20.08 -5.87 -30.27
N ARG A 538 19.63 -6.96 -30.92
CA ARG A 538 18.81 -6.89 -32.15
C ARG A 538 17.31 -6.81 -31.88
N ASP A 539 16.90 -7.03 -30.63
CA ASP A 539 15.50 -6.93 -30.22
C ASP A 539 15.36 -5.92 -29.07
N ILE A 540 14.26 -5.17 -29.10
CA ILE A 540 13.74 -4.43 -27.94
C ILE A 540 12.30 -4.89 -27.67
N ILE A 541 12.01 -5.19 -26.41
CA ILE A 541 10.77 -5.83 -25.97
C ILE A 541 10.18 -5.01 -24.83
N PHE A 542 8.86 -4.78 -24.86
CA PHE A 542 8.17 -3.91 -23.91
C PHE A 542 7.17 -4.67 -23.05
N ALA A 543 7.08 -4.25 -21.79
CA ALA A 543 5.92 -4.52 -20.95
C ALA A 543 4.77 -3.58 -21.37
N PRO A 544 3.55 -3.81 -20.84
CA PRO A 544 2.42 -2.94 -21.13
C PRO A 544 2.68 -1.47 -20.76
N ASN A 545 3.36 -1.22 -19.64
CA ASN A 545 3.77 0.11 -19.22
C ASN A 545 5.29 0.25 -19.36
N ALA A 546 5.72 1.37 -19.93
CA ALA A 546 7.12 1.78 -20.06
C ALA A 546 7.35 3.22 -19.60
N THR A 547 6.40 3.80 -18.86
CA THR A 547 6.45 5.18 -18.37
C THR A 547 6.33 5.19 -16.85
N GLN A 548 7.12 6.02 -16.19
CA GLN A 548 7.06 6.29 -14.77
C GLN A 548 7.22 7.79 -14.48
N ILE A 549 6.81 8.22 -13.29
CA ILE A 549 7.17 9.51 -12.71
C ILE A 549 8.39 9.32 -11.81
N LYS A 550 9.35 10.23 -11.92
CA LYS A 550 10.40 10.42 -10.94
C LYS A 550 10.27 11.79 -10.26
N ALA A 551 10.84 11.89 -9.07
CA ALA A 551 11.05 13.16 -8.43
C ALA A 551 12.41 13.28 -7.78
N ALA A 552 12.80 14.52 -7.59
CA ALA A 552 14.00 14.94 -6.91
C ALA A 552 13.68 16.18 -6.09
N SER A 553 14.22 16.27 -4.87
CA SER A 553 13.97 17.40 -3.99
C SER A 553 15.21 18.24 -3.76
N SER A 554 15.01 19.49 -3.38
CA SER A 554 16.08 20.42 -3.09
C SER A 554 15.67 21.45 -2.04
N ASP A 555 16.66 22.13 -1.49
CA ASP A 555 16.54 23.23 -0.53
C ASP A 555 16.08 24.55 -1.17
N ARG A 556 16.18 24.65 -2.50
CA ARG A 556 15.78 25.83 -3.27
C ARG A 556 15.33 25.44 -4.68
N PRO A 557 14.51 26.27 -5.35
CA PRO A 557 14.08 25.98 -6.71
C PRO A 557 15.26 25.78 -7.66
N GLN A 558 15.22 24.72 -8.45
CA GLN A 558 16.23 24.41 -9.48
C GLN A 558 17.68 24.34 -8.94
N SER A 559 17.87 23.79 -7.75
CA SER A 559 19.20 23.53 -7.18
C SER A 559 19.94 22.46 -7.98
N ASN A 560 21.26 22.61 -8.17
CA ASN A 560 22.10 21.56 -8.75
C ASN A 560 22.39 20.41 -7.74
N LYS A 561 21.94 20.56 -6.49
CA LYS A 561 22.07 19.56 -5.43
C LYS A 561 20.69 19.01 -5.11
N GLU A 562 20.31 17.98 -5.86
CA GLU A 562 19.06 17.27 -5.66
C GLU A 562 19.26 16.07 -4.72
N THR A 563 18.23 15.77 -3.92
CA THR A 563 18.13 14.64 -2.99
C THR A 563 16.90 13.79 -3.31
N ASN A 564 16.75 12.65 -2.62
CA ASN A 564 15.57 11.81 -2.72
C ASN A 564 14.31 12.59 -2.30
N ALA A 565 13.24 12.48 -3.10
CA ALA A 565 11.94 13.09 -2.86
C ALA A 565 11.45 12.96 -1.40
N PRO A 566 10.74 13.93 -0.81
CA PRO A 566 10.21 13.78 0.55
C PRO A 566 9.17 12.62 0.64
N PRO A 567 8.83 12.15 1.85
CA PRO A 567 7.97 10.97 2.04
C PRO A 567 6.56 11.08 1.45
N ASP A 568 5.96 12.27 1.42
CA ASP A 568 4.66 12.52 0.80
C ASP A 568 4.73 12.42 -0.72
N THR A 569 5.69 13.12 -1.34
CA THR A 569 5.97 12.96 -2.77
C THR A 569 6.27 11.49 -3.10
N ALA A 570 7.11 10.82 -2.32
CA ALA A 570 7.45 9.41 -2.55
C ALA A 570 6.21 8.50 -2.50
N ALA A 571 5.28 8.75 -1.57
CA ALA A 571 4.02 8.02 -1.51
C ALA A 571 3.12 8.29 -2.73
N PHE A 572 3.01 9.55 -3.18
CA PHE A 572 2.31 9.92 -4.42
C PHE A 572 2.91 9.21 -5.64
N LEU A 573 4.23 9.28 -5.81
CA LEU A 573 4.96 8.64 -6.92
C LEU A 573 4.77 7.13 -6.92
N ASN A 574 4.96 6.50 -5.76
CA ASN A 574 4.81 5.06 -5.61
C ASN A 574 3.40 4.65 -6.03
N TRP A 575 2.36 5.32 -5.51
CA TRP A 575 0.99 5.04 -5.91
C TRP A 575 0.81 5.21 -7.43
N TRP A 576 1.23 6.33 -8.00
CA TRP A 576 1.06 6.61 -9.42
C TRP A 576 1.72 5.55 -10.31
N ASN A 577 3.01 5.28 -10.09
CA ASN A 577 3.79 4.37 -10.93
C ASN A 577 3.23 2.94 -10.87
N ASN A 578 2.81 2.53 -9.68
CA ASN A 578 2.17 1.25 -9.44
C ASN A 578 0.78 1.14 -10.11
N HIS A 579 0.13 2.27 -10.36
CA HIS A 579 -1.23 2.37 -10.91
C HIS A 579 -1.31 3.10 -12.24
N TYR A 580 -0.20 3.23 -12.96
CA TYR A 580 -0.11 3.98 -14.23
C TYR A 580 -1.18 3.56 -15.23
N LYS A 581 -1.45 2.25 -15.34
CA LYS A 581 -2.46 1.71 -16.26
C LYS A 581 -3.87 2.24 -15.97
N GLU A 582 -4.20 2.51 -14.72
CA GLU A 582 -5.51 3.06 -14.35
C GLU A 582 -5.60 4.55 -14.60
N VAL A 583 -4.53 5.27 -14.29
CA VAL A 583 -4.38 6.68 -14.68
C VAL A 583 -4.55 6.83 -16.19
N ALA A 584 -3.88 5.98 -16.97
CA ALA A 584 -3.96 5.98 -18.43
C ALA A 584 -5.35 5.58 -18.97
N ARG A 585 -6.01 4.59 -18.34
CA ARG A 585 -7.39 4.24 -18.68
C ARG A 585 -8.38 5.38 -18.39
N TYR A 586 -8.13 6.16 -17.35
CA TYR A 586 -8.95 7.33 -17.01
C TYR A 586 -8.68 8.47 -18.01
N GLU A 587 -7.42 8.86 -18.21
CA GLU A 587 -6.98 9.90 -19.13
C GLU A 587 -6.13 9.32 -20.28
N PRO A 588 -6.74 9.12 -21.47
CA PRO A 588 -6.09 8.48 -22.61
C PRO A 588 -4.81 9.15 -23.10
N GLN A 589 -4.56 10.43 -22.79
CA GLN A 589 -3.28 11.06 -23.12
C GLN A 589 -2.09 10.37 -22.42
N TYR A 590 -2.27 9.72 -21.27
CA TYR A 590 -1.21 8.90 -20.67
C TYR A 590 -1.03 7.54 -21.37
N GLU A 591 -2.07 6.98 -22.01
CA GLU A 591 -1.88 5.83 -22.91
C GLU A 591 -1.04 6.24 -24.12
N ARG A 592 -1.35 7.40 -24.71
CA ARG A 592 -0.59 7.99 -25.82
C ARG A 592 0.85 8.32 -25.43
N LEU A 593 1.06 8.90 -24.25
CA LEU A 593 2.40 9.16 -23.70
C LEU A 593 3.21 7.86 -23.57
N ASN A 594 2.58 6.78 -23.11
CA ASN A 594 3.26 5.49 -23.01
C ASN A 594 3.72 4.97 -24.37
N GLN A 595 2.92 5.16 -25.43
CA GLN A 595 3.36 4.86 -26.80
C GLN A 595 4.50 5.76 -27.26
N ILE A 596 4.42 7.07 -26.99
CA ILE A 596 5.50 8.03 -27.29
C ILE A 596 6.81 7.56 -26.62
N MET A 597 6.73 7.13 -25.35
CA MET A 597 7.87 6.63 -24.60
C MET A 597 8.47 5.37 -25.24
N LYS A 598 7.64 4.37 -25.59
CA LYS A 598 8.09 3.14 -26.25
C LYS A 598 8.72 3.41 -27.63
N TRP A 599 8.11 4.26 -28.44
CA TRP A 599 8.67 4.61 -29.74
C TRP A 599 9.96 5.45 -29.62
N SER A 600 10.07 6.31 -28.60
CA SER A 600 11.35 6.99 -28.31
C SER A 600 12.45 5.99 -27.94
N LEU A 601 12.11 4.91 -27.21
CA LEU A 601 13.04 3.81 -26.91
C LEU A 601 13.44 3.06 -28.19
N VAL A 602 12.50 2.74 -29.09
CA VAL A 602 12.82 2.10 -30.38
C VAL A 602 13.77 2.97 -31.21
N ILE A 603 13.49 4.26 -31.35
CA ILE A 603 14.30 5.19 -32.15
C ILE A 603 15.71 5.30 -31.58
N ASN A 604 15.85 5.51 -30.26
CA ASN A 604 17.16 5.67 -29.64
C ASN A 604 17.95 4.34 -29.61
N TRP A 605 17.28 3.21 -29.46
CA TRP A 605 17.88 1.88 -29.61
C TRP A 605 18.45 1.67 -31.02
N LEU A 606 17.70 2.02 -32.07
CA LEU A 606 18.18 1.96 -33.45
C LEU A 606 19.37 2.90 -33.69
N ASN A 607 19.30 4.14 -33.19
CA ASN A 607 20.40 5.11 -33.31
C ASN A 607 21.71 4.58 -32.68
N GLN A 608 21.61 3.91 -31.52
CA GLN A 608 22.77 3.28 -30.89
C GLN A 608 23.29 2.06 -31.66
N HIS A 609 22.38 1.24 -32.20
CA HIS A 609 22.76 0.09 -33.01
C HIS A 609 23.61 0.53 -34.22
N GLN A 610 23.19 1.59 -34.91
CA GLN A 610 23.95 2.17 -36.02
C GLN A 610 25.31 2.71 -35.60
N GLN A 611 25.40 3.44 -34.48
CA GLN A 611 26.69 3.98 -33.99
C GLN A 611 27.70 2.87 -33.67
N ASN A 612 27.24 1.74 -33.15
CA ASN A 612 28.10 0.60 -32.85
C ASN A 612 28.54 -0.16 -34.12
N GLU A 613 27.65 -0.32 -35.11
CA GLU A 613 27.96 -1.02 -36.37
C GLU A 613 28.77 -0.19 -37.37
N LEU A 614 28.74 1.15 -37.31
CA LEU A 614 29.59 2.05 -38.12
C LEU A 614 31.09 1.84 -37.91
N SER A 615 31.50 1.09 -36.89
CA SER A 615 32.89 0.63 -36.71
C SER A 615 33.28 -0.55 -37.63
N LEU A 616 32.33 -1.13 -38.36
CA LEU A 616 32.47 -2.32 -39.21
C LEU A 616 31.88 -2.11 -40.62
N GLN A 617 32.52 -1.30 -41.46
CA GLN A 617 32.50 -1.27 -42.95
C GLN A 617 31.19 -1.42 -43.76
N TYR A 618 29.99 -1.51 -43.17
CA TYR A 618 28.71 -1.61 -43.87
C TYR A 618 27.83 -0.39 -43.56
N GLU A 619 27.55 0.43 -44.57
CA GLU A 619 26.56 1.51 -44.51
C GLU A 619 25.14 0.91 -44.43
N GLN A 620 24.74 0.39 -43.27
CA GLN A 620 23.35 0.01 -43.05
C GLN A 620 22.49 1.25 -42.78
N SER A 621 21.58 1.55 -43.71
CA SER A 621 20.60 2.63 -43.59
C SER A 621 19.64 2.36 -42.42
N ASN A 622 19.33 3.38 -41.62
CA ASN A 622 18.34 3.29 -40.54
C ASN A 622 17.01 2.80 -41.14
N PRO A 623 16.37 1.75 -40.59
CA PRO A 623 15.13 1.21 -41.15
C PRO A 623 13.97 2.22 -41.15
N LEU A 624 14.10 3.30 -40.36
CA LEU A 624 13.12 4.39 -40.28
C LEU A 624 13.57 5.67 -41.00
N SER A 625 14.61 5.63 -41.83
CA SER A 625 15.14 6.80 -42.56
C SER A 625 14.11 7.50 -43.45
N PHE A 626 13.08 6.78 -43.93
CA PHE A 626 11.96 7.38 -44.68
C PHE A 626 11.20 8.45 -43.88
N LEU A 627 11.27 8.45 -42.54
CA LEU A 627 10.65 9.45 -41.68
C LEU A 627 11.24 10.86 -41.84
N GLN A 628 12.44 10.97 -42.41
CA GLN A 628 13.05 12.27 -42.72
C GLN A 628 12.18 13.09 -43.69
N ALA A 629 11.51 12.43 -44.63
CA ALA A 629 10.69 13.08 -45.66
C ALA A 629 9.26 13.39 -45.20
N VAL A 630 8.82 12.84 -44.05
CA VAL A 630 7.46 13.04 -43.53
C VAL A 630 7.30 14.48 -43.03
N LYS A 631 6.31 15.20 -43.57
CA LYS A 631 5.99 16.56 -43.14
C LYS A 631 5.30 16.52 -41.76
N VAL A 632 5.92 17.18 -40.78
CA VAL A 632 5.38 17.29 -39.42
C VAL A 632 4.81 18.69 -39.21
N LYS A 633 3.55 18.76 -38.74
CA LYS A 633 2.92 20.00 -38.30
C LYS A 633 3.62 20.52 -37.04
N ARG A 634 4.04 21.80 -37.02
CA ARG A 634 4.92 22.41 -35.99
C ARG A 634 4.43 23.78 -35.49
N ASP A 635 3.17 24.09 -35.73
CA ASP A 635 2.51 25.36 -35.46
C ASP A 635 1.36 25.21 -34.44
N ASN A 636 1.26 24.09 -33.73
CA ASN A 636 0.32 23.99 -32.62
C ASN A 636 0.75 24.93 -31.48
N TRP A 637 -0.22 25.64 -30.92
CA TRP A 637 -0.07 26.44 -29.71
C TRP A 637 -0.92 25.82 -28.61
N PHE A 638 -0.36 25.56 -27.42
CA PHE A 638 -1.05 24.73 -26.42
C PHE A 638 -2.47 25.21 -26.04
N PRO A 639 -2.72 26.51 -25.74
CA PRO A 639 -4.07 27.01 -25.46
C PRO A 639 -5.09 26.72 -26.57
N ASP A 640 -4.68 26.81 -27.83
CA ASP A 640 -5.56 26.52 -28.97
C ASP A 640 -5.74 25.00 -29.12
N TRP A 641 -4.64 24.27 -29.05
CA TRP A 641 -4.62 22.81 -29.16
C TRP A 641 -5.55 22.17 -28.14
N VAL A 642 -5.48 22.57 -26.86
CA VAL A 642 -6.32 22.01 -25.80
C VAL A 642 -7.81 22.31 -26.02
N GLY A 643 -8.12 23.49 -26.58
CA GLY A 643 -9.46 23.85 -27.03
C GLY A 643 -9.99 22.94 -28.14
N THR A 644 -9.14 22.56 -29.10
CA THR A 644 -9.54 21.66 -30.20
C THR A 644 -9.76 20.20 -29.78
N GLN A 645 -9.17 19.75 -28.67
CA GLN A 645 -9.35 18.36 -28.21
C GLN A 645 -10.77 18.11 -27.66
N GLY A 646 -11.45 19.15 -27.16
CA GLY A 646 -12.85 19.09 -26.73
C GLY A 646 -13.10 18.00 -25.68
N GLU A 647 -14.06 17.11 -25.96
CA GLU A 647 -14.42 16.02 -25.04
C GLU A 647 -13.31 15.00 -24.83
N ARG A 648 -12.29 14.92 -25.71
CA ARG A 648 -11.24 13.88 -25.67
C ARG A 648 -10.44 13.86 -24.37
N LEU A 649 -10.25 15.03 -23.74
CA LEU A 649 -9.52 15.21 -22.49
C LEU A 649 -10.45 15.02 -21.29
N LYS A 650 -9.94 14.59 -20.13
CA LYS A 650 -10.74 14.47 -18.90
C LYS A 650 -10.76 15.74 -18.08
N PHE A 651 -9.62 16.41 -17.94
CA PHE A 651 -9.58 17.70 -17.27
C PHE A 651 -10.27 18.77 -18.14
N LYS A 652 -11.15 19.56 -17.52
CA LYS A 652 -12.00 20.56 -18.21
C LYS A 652 -11.75 22.00 -17.80
N LYS A 653 -11.09 22.24 -16.66
CA LYS A 653 -10.92 23.57 -16.07
C LYS A 653 -9.70 24.32 -16.66
N TRP A 654 -9.57 24.28 -17.98
CA TRP A 654 -8.45 24.92 -18.71
C TRP A 654 -8.53 26.45 -18.67
N ASP A 655 -9.74 26.99 -18.57
CA ASP A 655 -10.05 28.41 -18.36
C ASP A 655 -9.50 28.95 -17.03
N ALA A 656 -9.34 28.11 -16.01
CA ALA A 656 -8.70 28.47 -14.75
C ALA A 656 -7.17 28.61 -14.86
N ILE A 657 -6.55 28.17 -15.96
CA ILE A 657 -5.11 28.26 -16.19
C ILE A 657 -4.82 29.52 -17.01
N THR A 658 -4.15 30.49 -16.39
CA THR A 658 -3.81 31.75 -17.07
C THR A 658 -2.53 31.61 -17.90
N PHE A 659 -2.70 31.50 -19.22
CA PHE A 659 -1.60 31.65 -20.17
C PHE A 659 -1.27 33.13 -20.38
N LEU A 660 0.01 33.47 -20.35
CA LEU A 660 0.51 34.83 -20.61
C LEU A 660 0.69 35.02 -22.12
N SER A 661 0.38 36.22 -22.61
CA SER A 661 0.43 36.54 -24.04
C SER A 661 1.79 36.22 -24.69
N GLU A 662 1.74 35.85 -25.97
CA GLU A 662 2.92 35.61 -26.81
C GLU A 662 3.85 36.83 -26.80
N GLY A 663 5.15 36.64 -26.56
CA GLY A 663 6.13 37.71 -26.75
C GLY A 663 7.22 37.88 -25.69
N TYR A 664 7.29 37.03 -24.66
CA TYR A 664 8.50 37.01 -23.83
C TYR A 664 9.54 36.18 -24.58
N ASN A 665 10.51 36.86 -25.17
CA ASN A 665 11.66 36.26 -25.83
C ASN A 665 12.60 35.66 -24.77
N TYR A 666 12.28 34.47 -24.25
CA TYR A 666 13.25 33.73 -23.45
C TYR A 666 14.38 33.30 -24.39
N LYS A 667 15.54 33.98 -24.27
CA LYS A 667 16.67 33.79 -25.19
C LYS A 667 16.27 33.91 -26.68
N GLY A 668 15.33 34.80 -26.99
CA GLY A 668 14.85 35.05 -28.36
C GLY A 668 13.74 34.10 -28.87
N ARG A 669 13.10 33.32 -28.00
CA ARG A 669 12.13 32.28 -28.40
C ARG A 669 10.70 32.58 -27.95
N LYS A 670 9.73 32.29 -28.82
CA LYS A 670 8.30 32.24 -28.48
C LYS A 670 7.96 30.83 -28.00
N THR A 671 7.38 30.70 -26.81
CA THR A 671 6.96 29.42 -26.21
C THR A 671 5.86 29.70 -25.18
N GLU A 672 5.10 28.67 -24.80
CA GLU A 672 4.01 28.73 -23.85
C GLU A 672 4.48 29.26 -22.50
N LYS A 673 3.69 30.18 -21.94
CA LYS A 673 3.93 30.77 -20.63
C LYS A 673 2.64 30.73 -19.82
N LEU A 674 2.74 30.34 -18.57
CA LEU A 674 1.62 30.34 -17.64
C LEU A 674 2.02 30.97 -16.31
N LYS A 675 1.08 31.60 -15.63
CA LYS A 675 1.29 32.01 -14.23
C LYS A 675 1.53 30.77 -13.37
N PHE A 676 2.24 30.95 -12.25
CA PHE A 676 2.30 29.90 -11.25
C PHE A 676 0.88 29.50 -10.83
N LEU A 677 0.62 28.20 -10.81
CA LEU A 677 -0.60 27.64 -10.28
C LEU A 677 -0.47 27.50 -8.77
N GLU A 678 -1.59 27.68 -8.06
CA GLU A 678 -1.66 27.54 -6.60
C GLU A 678 -2.55 26.35 -6.24
N SER A 679 -2.13 25.54 -5.28
CA SER A 679 -2.92 24.43 -4.73
C SER A 679 -4.14 24.94 -3.97
N GLU A 680 -5.02 24.02 -3.55
CA GLU A 680 -5.91 24.33 -2.42
C GLU A 680 -5.09 24.79 -1.21
N ASN A 681 -5.62 25.70 -0.37
CA ASN A 681 -4.95 26.09 0.86
C ASN A 681 -4.93 24.88 1.81
N ILE A 682 -3.82 24.13 1.82
CA ILE A 682 -3.61 23.08 2.83
C ILE A 682 -2.98 23.73 4.05
N ASP A 683 -3.42 23.28 5.22
CA ASP A 683 -2.78 23.60 6.49
C ASP A 683 -1.26 23.50 6.35
N LYS A 684 -0.57 24.59 6.68
CA LYS A 684 0.89 24.75 6.66
C LYS A 684 1.55 23.88 7.73
N LYS A 685 1.12 22.63 7.94
CA LYS A 685 1.45 21.76 9.07
C LYS A 685 2.96 21.66 9.30
N TYR A 686 3.77 21.78 8.24
CA TYR A 686 5.24 21.89 8.34
C TYR A 686 5.85 23.06 7.55
N GLY A 687 5.07 24.06 7.18
CA GLY A 687 5.58 25.27 6.53
C GLY A 687 6.10 25.06 5.11
N LYS A 688 5.62 24.04 4.37
CA LYS A 688 5.92 23.88 2.94
C LYS A 688 5.41 25.13 2.19
N PRO A 689 6.27 25.94 1.55
CA PRO A 689 5.81 26.88 0.54
C PRO A 689 5.23 26.10 -0.65
N TYR A 690 4.52 26.85 -1.49
CA TYR A 690 3.73 26.39 -2.63
C TYR A 690 4.35 25.20 -3.40
N PRO A 691 3.56 24.17 -3.75
CA PRO A 691 4.01 23.10 -4.62
C PRO A 691 4.46 23.71 -5.96
N SER A 692 5.73 23.51 -6.28
CA SER A 692 6.37 24.10 -7.45
C SER A 692 6.15 23.23 -8.67
N LEU A 693 5.50 23.75 -9.72
CA LEU A 693 5.48 23.02 -11.00
C LEU A 693 6.84 23.19 -11.66
N TYR A 694 7.68 22.17 -11.47
CA TYR A 694 9.01 22.11 -12.05
C TYR A 694 9.32 20.69 -12.50
N GLY A 695 10.03 20.55 -13.63
CA GLY A 695 10.30 19.30 -14.31
C GLY A 695 9.37 19.11 -15.51
N GLY A 696 9.27 17.89 -16.05
CA GLY A 696 8.79 17.74 -17.42
C GLY A 696 8.57 16.30 -17.89
N VAL A 697 8.85 16.06 -19.17
CA VAL A 697 8.96 14.71 -19.72
C VAL A 697 10.33 14.53 -20.34
N SER A 698 11.07 13.52 -19.89
CA SER A 698 12.29 13.06 -20.52
C SER A 698 11.95 11.87 -21.40
N LEU A 699 12.17 11.96 -22.71
CA LEU A 699 12.08 10.79 -23.58
C LEU A 699 13.36 9.96 -23.47
N ALA A 700 13.34 8.76 -24.06
CA ALA A 700 14.52 7.91 -24.04
C ALA A 700 15.72 8.59 -24.71
N GLY A 701 16.89 8.36 -24.14
CA GLY A 701 18.18 8.75 -24.70
C GLY A 701 19.20 7.63 -24.51
N GLY A 702 20.45 7.89 -24.86
CA GLY A 702 21.50 6.87 -24.84
C GLY A 702 21.74 6.27 -23.44
N LYS A 703 21.57 7.09 -22.40
CA LYS A 703 21.68 6.68 -20.99
C LYS A 703 20.71 5.58 -20.57
N ASN A 704 19.57 5.43 -21.23
CA ASN A 704 18.61 4.36 -20.91
C ASN A 704 19.13 2.96 -21.29
N PHE A 705 20.12 2.89 -22.18
CA PHE A 705 20.74 1.65 -22.63
C PHE A 705 22.16 1.48 -22.08
N GLU A 706 22.76 2.53 -21.52
CA GLU A 706 24.06 2.44 -20.83
C GLU A 706 24.01 1.39 -19.72
N GLY A 707 24.97 0.45 -19.74
CA GLY A 707 25.03 -0.63 -18.77
C GLY A 707 24.09 -1.82 -19.04
N ARG A 708 23.02 -1.65 -19.82
CA ARG A 708 22.07 -2.73 -20.15
C ARG A 708 22.69 -3.70 -21.15
N ILE A 709 22.86 -4.96 -20.77
CA ILE A 709 23.20 -6.04 -21.72
C ILE A 709 21.92 -6.64 -22.27
N SER A 710 21.93 -6.97 -23.56
CA SER A 710 21.08 -8.01 -24.14
C SER A 710 20.90 -9.21 -23.22
N LEU A 711 19.67 -9.71 -23.13
CA LEU A 711 19.42 -11.03 -22.57
C LEU A 711 20.32 -12.07 -23.26
N PRO A 712 21.03 -12.93 -22.51
CA PRO A 712 21.85 -13.99 -23.10
C PRO A 712 20.96 -15.08 -23.72
N LYS A 713 21.26 -15.52 -24.95
CA LYS A 713 20.51 -16.61 -25.64
C LYS A 713 20.53 -17.92 -24.85
N ASP A 714 21.68 -18.28 -24.27
CA ASP A 714 21.88 -19.52 -23.49
C ASP A 714 21.92 -19.24 -21.99
N SER A 715 20.96 -18.47 -21.46
CA SER A 715 21.06 -18.04 -20.08
C SER A 715 20.88 -19.23 -19.12
N LYS A 716 22.01 -19.74 -18.62
CA LYS A 716 22.12 -20.55 -17.38
C LYS A 716 21.53 -19.83 -16.14
N ILE A 717 20.96 -18.65 -16.35
CA ILE A 717 20.27 -17.76 -15.43
C ILE A 717 18.86 -18.32 -15.08
N GLY A 718 18.38 -19.38 -15.74
CA GLY A 718 17.23 -20.15 -15.25
C GLY A 718 15.94 -19.31 -15.15
N ASN A 719 15.16 -19.50 -14.07
CA ASN A 719 13.82 -18.90 -13.90
C ASN A 719 13.80 -17.38 -13.58
N LEU A 720 14.93 -16.70 -13.71
CA LEU A 720 15.16 -15.37 -13.13
C LEU A 720 14.86 -14.18 -14.05
N GLY A 721 14.50 -14.40 -15.31
CA GLY A 721 14.38 -13.28 -16.25
C GLY A 721 13.47 -12.17 -15.71
N ARG A 722 14.04 -10.97 -15.58
CA ARG A 722 13.43 -9.72 -15.11
C ARG A 722 14.19 -8.58 -15.75
N SER A 723 13.47 -7.63 -16.34
CA SER A 723 14.12 -6.55 -17.09
C SER A 723 14.92 -5.53 -16.28
N ASN A 724 14.78 -5.52 -14.94
CA ASN A 724 15.54 -4.63 -14.05
C ASN A 724 16.83 -5.25 -13.54
N ILE A 725 17.21 -6.46 -13.99
CA ILE A 725 18.47 -7.09 -13.60
C ILE A 725 19.63 -6.48 -14.39
N ASP A 726 20.70 -6.09 -13.70
CA ASP A 726 21.99 -5.85 -14.34
C ASP A 726 22.62 -7.21 -14.68
N TYR A 727 22.41 -7.68 -15.91
CA TYR A 727 22.91 -8.96 -16.37
C TYR A 727 24.46 -9.07 -16.34
N LYS A 728 25.21 -7.95 -16.27
CA LYS A 728 26.69 -7.97 -16.04
C LYS A 728 27.04 -8.51 -14.67
N SER A 729 26.17 -8.28 -13.70
CA SER A 729 26.42 -8.61 -12.30
C SER A 729 26.03 -10.05 -11.94
N VAL A 730 25.36 -10.76 -12.85
CA VAL A 730 24.82 -12.11 -12.59
C VAL A 730 25.95 -13.11 -12.44
N LYS A 731 26.00 -13.78 -11.29
CA LYS A 731 26.93 -14.86 -10.97
C LYS A 731 26.12 -16.09 -10.59
N PHE A 732 26.38 -17.20 -11.28
CA PHE A 732 25.77 -18.48 -10.97
C PHE A 732 26.85 -19.55 -10.71
N GLN A 733 26.94 -20.04 -9.47
CA GLN A 733 27.91 -21.05 -9.08
C GLN A 733 27.31 -22.04 -8.06
N ARG A 734 27.29 -23.34 -8.38
CA ARG A 734 26.82 -24.42 -7.48
C ARG A 734 25.42 -24.15 -6.88
N GLY A 735 24.46 -23.71 -7.71
CA GLY A 735 23.09 -23.37 -7.28
C GLY A 735 22.98 -22.04 -6.51
N LYS A 736 24.09 -21.34 -6.24
CA LYS A 736 24.09 -19.99 -5.69
C LYS A 736 24.00 -18.99 -6.82
N LEU A 737 23.07 -18.08 -6.68
CA LEU A 737 22.81 -16.98 -7.59
C LEU A 737 23.09 -15.66 -6.86
N GLU A 738 23.80 -14.75 -7.53
CA GLU A 738 23.99 -13.39 -7.07
C GLU A 738 23.84 -12.42 -8.24
N PHE A 739 23.15 -11.30 -8.05
CA PHE A 739 23.04 -10.24 -9.05
C PHE A 739 22.69 -8.90 -8.38
N LYS A 740 22.75 -7.82 -9.16
CA LYS A 740 22.26 -6.49 -8.84
C LYS A 740 21.14 -6.12 -9.80
N THR A 741 20.23 -5.28 -9.35
CA THR A 741 19.31 -4.55 -10.22
C THR A 741 19.97 -3.30 -10.79
N LEU A 742 19.37 -2.71 -11.83
CA LEU A 742 19.84 -1.45 -12.42
C LEU A 742 19.76 -0.28 -11.42
N ASP A 743 18.85 -0.36 -10.44
CA ASP A 743 18.76 0.59 -9.33
C ASP A 743 19.83 0.39 -8.23
N GLY A 744 20.61 -0.70 -8.29
CA GLY A 744 21.72 -0.99 -7.38
C GLY A 744 21.42 -1.93 -6.21
N THR A 745 20.17 -2.41 -6.06
CA THR A 745 19.81 -3.42 -5.06
C THR A 745 20.44 -4.77 -5.38
N LYS A 746 21.07 -5.42 -4.38
CA LYS A 746 21.77 -6.68 -4.57
C LYS A 746 20.97 -7.86 -4.04
N TYR A 747 20.86 -8.93 -4.83
CA TYR A 747 20.15 -10.15 -4.49
C TYR A 747 21.11 -11.34 -4.45
N ARG A 748 20.90 -12.24 -3.48
CA ARG A 748 21.61 -13.52 -3.35
C ARG A 748 20.61 -14.62 -3.04
N VAL A 749 20.45 -15.58 -3.95
CA VAL A 749 19.61 -16.76 -3.72
C VAL A 749 20.50 -17.99 -3.58
N ARG A 750 20.32 -18.78 -2.52
CA ARG A 750 21.12 -19.98 -2.28
C ARG A 750 20.27 -21.11 -1.70
N PRO A 751 20.37 -22.35 -2.24
CA PRO A 751 19.82 -23.51 -1.56
C PRO A 751 20.63 -23.77 -0.28
N LEU A 752 19.95 -23.99 0.83
CA LEU A 752 20.55 -24.42 2.10
C LEU A 752 20.43 -25.94 2.27
N SER A 753 19.35 -26.53 1.73
CA SER A 753 19.12 -27.97 1.66
C SER A 753 18.19 -28.29 0.48
N LYS A 754 17.81 -29.57 0.28
CA LYS A 754 16.81 -29.96 -0.73
C LYS A 754 15.42 -29.34 -0.48
N THR A 755 15.12 -28.97 0.77
CA THR A 755 13.82 -28.47 1.20
C THR A 755 13.88 -27.05 1.74
N VAL A 756 15.04 -26.39 1.69
CA VAL A 756 15.24 -25.04 2.22
C VAL A 756 16.09 -24.22 1.25
N SER A 757 15.60 -23.05 0.88
CA SER A 757 16.32 -22.07 0.06
C SER A 757 16.20 -20.69 0.69
N GLU A 758 17.24 -19.87 0.57
CA GLU A 758 17.32 -18.55 1.19
C GLU A 758 17.60 -17.48 0.13
N THR A 759 16.84 -16.41 0.19
CA THR A 759 17.08 -15.16 -0.55
C THR A 759 17.55 -14.09 0.43
N ILE A 760 18.65 -13.42 0.12
CA ILE A 760 19.16 -12.25 0.83
C ILE A 760 19.09 -11.06 -0.12
N VAL A 761 18.56 -9.94 0.35
CA VAL A 761 18.41 -8.69 -0.40
C VAL A 761 19.14 -7.59 0.34
N GLU A 762 20.05 -6.89 -0.32
CA GLU A 762 20.78 -5.76 0.23
C GLU A 762 20.35 -4.51 -0.52
N PRO A 763 19.62 -3.58 0.14
CA PRO A 763 19.31 -2.29 -0.45
C PRO A 763 20.60 -1.53 -0.78
N LYS A 764 20.56 -0.67 -1.80
CA LYS A 764 21.67 0.26 -2.07
C LYS A 764 21.93 1.18 -0.87
N PRO A 765 23.16 1.66 -0.61
CA PRO A 765 23.52 2.37 0.62
C PRO A 765 22.64 3.60 0.95
N GLU A 766 22.21 4.34 -0.06
CA GLU A 766 21.40 5.55 0.06
C GLU A 766 19.88 5.31 -0.05
N ALA A 767 19.43 4.05 -0.10
CA ALA A 767 18.00 3.72 -0.09
C ALA A 767 17.34 4.19 1.20
N LYS A 768 16.22 4.90 1.06
CA LYS A 768 15.33 5.24 2.17
C LYS A 768 14.18 4.22 2.22
N LEU A 769 14.21 3.32 3.20
CA LEU A 769 13.18 2.31 3.44
C LEU A 769 12.07 2.93 4.29
N ARG A 770 11.05 3.53 3.67
CA ARG A 770 10.07 4.35 4.39
C ARG A 770 8.65 4.33 3.81
N SER A 771 7.68 4.65 4.65
CA SER A 771 6.29 4.98 4.30
C SER A 771 5.90 6.30 4.99
N PRO A 772 4.67 6.83 4.79
CA PRO A 772 4.26 8.07 5.44
C PRO A 772 4.34 8.06 6.98
N ASN A 773 4.33 6.89 7.63
CA ASN A 773 4.32 6.75 9.10
C ASN A 773 5.53 6.03 9.70
N VAL A 774 6.48 5.56 8.89
CA VAL A 774 7.63 4.78 9.39
C VAL A 774 8.86 4.87 8.51
N GLU A 775 10.03 4.98 9.14
CA GLU A 775 11.34 4.83 8.51
C GLU A 775 12.10 3.65 9.13
N LEU A 776 12.45 2.68 8.29
CA LEU A 776 13.28 1.54 8.62
C LEU A 776 14.75 1.86 8.31
N THR A 777 15.66 1.52 9.21
CA THR A 777 17.10 1.63 8.97
C THR A 777 17.50 0.74 7.79
N ASN A 778 18.33 1.26 6.88
CA ASN A 778 18.82 0.52 5.73
C ASN A 778 19.62 -0.73 6.18
N GLN A 779 19.02 -1.91 6.04
CA GLN A 779 19.58 -3.20 6.45
C GLN A 779 19.24 -4.28 5.42
N PRO A 780 20.03 -5.36 5.34
CA PRO A 780 19.71 -6.51 4.51
C PRO A 780 18.41 -7.19 4.94
N PHE A 781 17.63 -7.66 3.98
CA PHE A 781 16.47 -8.52 4.18
C PHE A 781 16.86 -9.96 3.88
N SER A 782 16.29 -10.92 4.59
CA SER A 782 16.38 -12.33 4.23
C SER A 782 15.02 -13.01 4.24
N SER A 783 14.81 -13.95 3.33
CA SER A 783 13.62 -14.79 3.22
C SER A 783 14.03 -16.24 3.01
N LYS A 784 13.67 -17.12 3.95
CA LYS A 784 13.94 -18.56 3.89
C LYS A 784 12.66 -19.29 3.50
N VAL A 785 12.67 -19.90 2.34
CA VAL A 785 11.59 -20.73 1.81
C VAL A 785 11.86 -22.18 2.21
N THR A 786 11.00 -22.73 3.07
CA THR A 786 11.06 -24.11 3.57
C THR A 786 9.85 -24.89 3.09
N GLN A 787 10.08 -26.01 2.42
CA GLN A 787 9.05 -26.99 2.12
C GLN A 787 8.74 -27.81 3.36
N ILE A 788 7.47 -27.83 3.76
CA ILE A 788 6.94 -28.63 4.87
C ILE A 788 6.01 -29.72 4.30
N PRO A 789 5.73 -30.83 5.03
CA PRO A 789 4.97 -31.96 4.49
C PRO A 789 3.65 -31.57 3.81
N ASP A 790 2.95 -30.59 4.39
CA ASP A 790 1.65 -30.14 3.91
C ASP A 790 1.70 -28.76 3.21
N GLY A 791 2.88 -28.24 2.82
CA GLY A 791 2.95 -26.96 2.10
C GLY A 791 4.29 -26.24 2.16
N LEU A 792 4.24 -24.93 2.44
CA LEU A 792 5.37 -24.00 2.34
C LEU A 792 5.41 -23.04 3.53
N LYS A 793 6.60 -22.75 4.05
CA LYS A 793 6.85 -21.71 5.06
C LYS A 793 7.89 -20.72 4.52
N LEU A 794 7.62 -19.42 4.60
CA LEU A 794 8.56 -18.35 4.27
C LEU A 794 8.89 -17.57 5.54
N GLU A 795 10.11 -17.71 6.04
CA GLU A 795 10.60 -17.01 7.24
C GLU A 795 11.37 -15.77 6.83
N ASN A 796 10.93 -14.58 7.26
CA ASN A 796 11.50 -13.31 6.83
C ASN A 796 12.18 -12.60 8.00
N ALA A 797 13.32 -11.97 7.74
CA ALA A 797 14.09 -11.20 8.71
C ALA A 797 14.68 -9.93 8.08
N ILE A 798 14.96 -8.93 8.93
CA ILE A 798 15.69 -7.71 8.57
C ILE A 798 16.89 -7.63 9.51
N GLY A 799 18.09 -7.61 8.93
CA GLY A 799 19.31 -7.91 9.66
C GLY A 799 19.19 -9.26 10.37
N ASP A 800 19.50 -9.27 11.67
CA ASP A 800 19.43 -10.47 12.52
C ASP A 800 18.10 -10.60 13.29
N THR A 801 17.09 -9.79 12.94
CA THR A 801 15.82 -9.71 13.67
C THR A 801 14.67 -10.24 12.83
N GLU A 802 13.84 -11.09 13.42
CA GLU A 802 12.72 -11.71 12.72
C GLU A 802 11.65 -10.66 12.38
N PHE A 803 11.19 -10.67 11.14
CA PHE A 803 10.17 -9.76 10.65
C PHE A 803 8.79 -10.44 10.64
N GLY A 804 8.69 -11.64 10.07
CA GLY A 804 7.46 -12.41 10.09
C GLY A 804 7.51 -13.67 9.22
N ASN A 805 6.55 -14.58 9.43
CA ASN A 805 6.50 -15.86 8.72
C ASN A 805 5.21 -16.00 7.92
N LEU A 806 5.29 -16.28 6.61
CA LEU A 806 4.13 -16.71 5.84
C LEU A 806 4.05 -18.23 5.87
N ASN A 807 2.92 -18.78 6.30
CA ASN A 807 2.66 -20.21 6.30
C ASN A 807 1.56 -20.52 5.29
N ILE A 808 1.82 -21.46 4.39
CA ILE A 808 0.87 -21.99 3.43
C ILE A 808 0.76 -23.49 3.70
N SER A 809 -0.40 -23.96 4.12
CA SER A 809 -0.63 -25.38 4.41
C SER A 809 -1.88 -25.89 3.71
N LYS A 810 -1.86 -27.18 3.36
CA LYS A 810 -2.98 -27.88 2.76
C LYS A 810 -4.05 -28.16 3.80
N THR A 811 -5.31 -28.04 3.38
CA THR A 811 -6.49 -28.45 4.14
C THR A 811 -7.24 -29.54 3.38
N ALA A 812 -8.29 -30.11 3.97
CA ALA A 812 -9.12 -31.11 3.30
C ALA A 812 -9.75 -30.60 1.99
N ASN A 813 -10.08 -29.30 1.93
CA ASN A 813 -10.82 -28.67 0.82
C ASN A 813 -10.02 -27.57 0.09
N GLY A 814 -8.70 -27.51 0.30
CA GLY A 814 -7.83 -26.53 -0.36
C GLY A 814 -6.62 -26.16 0.50
N PHE A 815 -6.52 -24.88 0.89
CA PHE A 815 -5.35 -24.32 1.54
C PHE A 815 -5.71 -23.35 2.67
N LYS A 816 -4.72 -23.13 3.53
CA LYS A 816 -4.71 -22.14 4.58
C LYS A 816 -3.45 -21.30 4.41
N VAL A 817 -3.59 -19.98 4.41
CA VAL A 817 -2.48 -19.04 4.21
C VAL A 817 -2.53 -18.00 5.31
N GLY A 818 -1.46 -17.89 6.09
CA GLY A 818 -1.42 -16.97 7.23
C GLY A 818 -0.06 -16.33 7.41
N PHE A 819 -0.06 -15.03 7.71
CA PHE A 819 1.16 -14.33 8.08
C PHE A 819 1.23 -14.18 9.59
N GLU A 820 2.28 -14.77 10.16
CA GLU A 820 2.59 -14.71 11.58
C GLU A 820 3.58 -13.57 11.84
N SER A 821 3.08 -12.53 12.52
CA SER A 821 3.87 -11.40 13.01
C SER A 821 4.99 -11.84 13.96
N ARG A 822 6.20 -11.29 13.77
CA ARG A 822 7.38 -11.48 14.64
C ARG A 822 7.91 -10.13 15.13
N ASP A 823 9.13 -10.10 15.64
CA ASP A 823 9.69 -8.98 16.41
C ASP A 823 9.53 -7.60 15.72
N ILE A 824 9.90 -7.47 14.43
CA ILE A 824 9.83 -6.17 13.75
C ILE A 824 8.40 -5.81 13.37
N ASP A 825 7.62 -6.73 12.83
CA ASP A 825 6.22 -6.47 12.44
C ASP A 825 5.33 -6.16 13.66
N ALA A 826 5.53 -6.91 14.75
CA ALA A 826 4.84 -6.68 16.00
C ALA A 826 5.34 -5.38 16.66
N GLY A 827 6.65 -5.12 16.61
CA GLY A 827 7.24 -3.87 17.08
C GLY A 827 6.72 -2.64 16.34
N TYR A 828 6.62 -2.71 15.01
CA TYR A 828 5.97 -1.70 14.18
C TYR A 828 4.50 -1.52 14.57
N SER A 829 3.75 -2.62 14.69
CA SER A 829 2.33 -2.58 15.04
C SER A 829 2.10 -1.96 16.40
N LEU A 830 2.93 -2.30 17.37
CA LEU A 830 2.95 -1.77 18.72
C LEU A 830 3.30 -0.28 18.75
N ALA A 831 4.40 0.14 18.13
CA ALA A 831 4.82 1.54 18.06
C ALA A 831 3.74 2.43 17.40
N SER A 832 3.14 1.94 16.32
CA SER A 832 2.04 2.60 15.62
C SER A 832 0.84 2.82 16.57
N ARG A 833 0.42 1.80 17.33
CA ARG A 833 -0.65 1.94 18.35
C ARG A 833 -0.31 2.94 19.45
N LEU A 834 0.92 2.90 19.94
CA LEU A 834 1.39 3.83 20.99
C LEU A 834 1.52 5.27 20.49
N SER A 835 1.76 5.44 19.18
CA SER A 835 1.90 6.75 18.56
C SER A 835 0.61 7.54 18.55
N VAL A 836 -0.54 6.87 18.35
CA VAL A 836 -1.87 7.47 18.43
C VAL A 836 -2.15 7.86 19.88
N GLY A 837 -1.97 9.14 20.22
CA GLY A 837 -2.42 9.67 21.50
C GLY A 837 -3.94 9.55 21.56
N THR A 838 -4.47 8.70 22.44
CA THR A 838 -5.88 8.26 22.47
C THR A 838 -6.95 9.35 22.77
N SER A 839 -6.62 10.64 22.59
CA SER A 839 -7.63 11.70 22.60
C SER A 839 -7.12 12.96 21.89
N ARG A 840 -7.82 13.40 20.83
CA ARG A 840 -7.72 14.77 20.28
C ARG A 840 -7.91 15.87 21.34
N LEU A 841 -8.47 15.53 22.51
CA LEU A 841 -8.75 16.45 23.60
C LEU A 841 -7.72 16.36 24.75
N ASN A 842 -6.82 15.35 24.80
CA ASN A 842 -5.74 15.29 25.79
C ASN A 842 -4.69 14.18 25.50
N PRO A 843 -3.76 14.37 24.54
CA PRO A 843 -2.74 13.37 24.20
C PRO A 843 -1.76 13.04 25.35
N LYS A 844 -1.78 13.81 26.44
CA LYS A 844 -0.95 13.61 27.65
C LYS A 844 -1.57 12.68 28.72
N LYS A 845 -2.82 12.21 28.58
CA LYS A 845 -3.51 11.48 29.67
C LYS A 845 -3.29 9.96 29.69
N VAL A 846 -2.93 9.32 28.58
CA VAL A 846 -2.65 7.87 28.60
C VAL A 846 -1.14 7.63 28.65
N SER A 847 -0.67 7.14 29.79
CA SER A 847 0.71 6.70 29.99
C SER A 847 1.06 5.57 29.01
N VAL A 848 2.21 5.67 28.31
CA VAL A 848 2.72 4.59 27.43
C VAL A 848 2.79 3.28 28.20
N LEU A 849 3.25 3.34 29.46
CA LEU A 849 3.35 2.18 30.33
C LEU A 849 2.00 1.48 30.53
N ASN A 850 0.92 2.24 30.72
CA ASN A 850 -0.41 1.67 30.89
C ASN A 850 -0.91 1.07 29.57
N ALA A 851 -0.69 1.74 28.44
CA ALA A 851 -1.04 1.20 27.14
C ALA A 851 -0.33 -0.14 26.85
N LEU A 852 0.98 -0.21 27.12
CA LEU A 852 1.77 -1.44 26.98
C LEU A 852 1.24 -2.59 27.86
N ARG A 853 0.84 -2.31 29.10
CA ARG A 853 0.30 -3.34 30.01
C ARG A 853 -1.03 -3.91 29.54
N GLU A 854 -1.84 -3.10 28.88
CA GLU A 854 -3.17 -3.46 28.41
C GLU A 854 -3.18 -4.22 27.07
N MET A 855 -2.02 -4.42 26.45
CA MET A 855 -1.87 -5.09 25.16
C MET A 855 -1.68 -6.61 25.31
N ASP A 856 -2.44 -7.39 24.55
CA ASP A 856 -2.50 -8.85 24.65
C ASP A 856 -1.19 -9.55 24.25
N ASP A 857 -0.38 -8.91 23.41
CA ASP A 857 0.89 -9.42 22.92
C ASP A 857 2.08 -9.10 23.84
N VAL A 858 1.90 -8.25 24.85
CA VAL A 858 2.97 -7.85 25.78
C VAL A 858 3.00 -8.76 27.00
N VAL A 859 4.12 -9.48 27.18
CA VAL A 859 4.36 -10.35 28.35
C VAL A 859 4.92 -9.54 29.50
N PHE A 860 6.05 -8.87 29.29
CA PHE A 860 6.71 -8.07 30.33
C PHE A 860 7.12 -6.72 29.78
N VAL A 861 7.10 -5.71 30.66
CA VAL A 861 7.64 -4.38 30.40
C VAL A 861 8.62 -4.06 31.53
N ARG A 862 9.87 -3.72 31.20
CA ARG A 862 10.81 -3.10 32.16
C ARG A 862 10.87 -1.60 31.90
N TYR A 863 10.75 -0.82 32.97
CA TYR A 863 10.68 0.64 32.94
C TYR A 863 11.39 1.26 34.15
N SER A 864 11.96 2.46 33.99
CA SER A 864 12.51 3.24 35.09
C SER A 864 11.98 4.68 35.07
N PRO A 865 11.54 5.24 36.22
CA PRO A 865 11.23 6.66 36.34
C PRO A 865 12.41 7.58 36.00
N SER A 866 13.66 7.10 36.14
CA SER A 866 14.86 7.88 35.75
C SER A 866 15.07 7.93 34.24
N GLN A 867 14.41 7.06 33.47
CA GLN A 867 14.44 7.02 32.01
C GLN A 867 12.99 6.91 31.49
N PRO A 868 12.16 7.95 31.68
CA PRO A 868 10.71 7.86 31.48
C PRO A 868 10.29 7.65 30.02
N ASN A 869 11.23 7.76 29.08
CA ASN A 869 10.98 7.60 27.65
C ASN A 869 11.43 6.22 27.12
N ASP A 870 12.08 5.40 27.94
CA ASP A 870 12.61 4.09 27.53
C ASP A 870 11.78 2.94 28.13
N TYR A 871 11.29 2.07 27.27
CA TYR A 871 10.45 0.92 27.62
C TYR A 871 11.03 -0.35 27.00
N PHE A 872 11.33 -1.36 27.81
CA PHE A 872 11.82 -2.65 27.33
C PHE A 872 10.69 -3.65 27.38
N VAL A 873 10.24 -4.11 26.22
CA VAL A 873 9.02 -4.90 26.06
C VAL A 873 9.35 -6.29 25.56
N GLN A 874 8.90 -7.31 26.27
CA GLN A 874 8.94 -8.69 25.80
C GLN A 874 7.58 -9.08 25.24
N LEU A 875 7.55 -9.54 24.00
CA LEU A 875 6.32 -9.97 23.32
C LEU A 875 6.11 -11.48 23.45
N SER A 876 4.85 -11.93 23.45
CA SER A 876 4.47 -13.33 23.65
C SER A 876 4.86 -14.24 22.48
N LYS A 877 5.01 -13.66 21.30
CA LYS A 877 5.40 -14.35 20.06
C LYS A 877 6.89 -14.20 19.71
N SER A 878 7.63 -13.45 20.52
CA SER A 878 9.08 -13.27 20.37
C SER A 878 9.83 -14.49 20.91
N ASN A 879 10.90 -14.90 20.22
CA ASN A 879 11.78 -15.99 20.63
C ASN A 879 12.73 -15.55 21.78
N ASN A 880 12.17 -15.09 22.91
CA ASN A 880 12.89 -14.51 24.06
C ASN A 880 13.70 -13.23 23.73
N LYS A 881 13.38 -12.54 22.64
CA LYS A 881 13.94 -11.21 22.35
C LYS A 881 13.08 -10.12 22.96
N TRP A 882 13.73 -9.04 23.32
CA TRP A 882 13.10 -7.83 23.85
C TRP A 882 13.19 -6.72 22.81
N LEU A 883 12.18 -5.85 22.82
CA LEU A 883 12.17 -4.62 22.04
C LEU A 883 12.34 -3.45 23.00
N LYS A 884 13.34 -2.59 22.76
CA LYS A 884 13.46 -1.31 23.44
C LYS A 884 12.72 -0.26 22.63
N PHE A 885 11.68 0.34 23.18
CA PHE A 885 11.00 1.52 22.64
C PHE A 885 11.51 2.77 23.33
N SER A 886 11.93 3.76 22.55
CA SER A 886 12.37 5.07 23.04
C SER A 886 11.48 6.16 22.45
N GLU A 887 10.64 6.76 23.29
CA GLU A 887 9.84 7.93 22.93
C GLU A 887 10.78 9.11 22.70
N GLN A 888 10.77 9.66 21.48
CA GLN A 888 11.53 10.86 21.17
C GLN A 888 10.70 12.08 21.58
N PRO A 889 11.33 13.11 22.19
CA PRO A 889 10.64 14.37 22.39
C PRO A 889 10.07 14.84 21.04
N LEU A 890 8.82 15.28 21.05
CA LEU A 890 8.23 15.98 19.91
C LEU A 890 9.20 17.10 19.59
N ALA A 891 9.82 17.07 18.40
CA ALA A 891 10.69 18.14 17.96
C ALA A 891 9.88 19.44 17.95
N ASP A 892 9.99 20.19 19.04
CA ASP A 892 9.71 21.61 19.06
C ASP A 892 10.52 22.21 17.91
N GLY A 893 9.93 23.14 17.18
CA GLY A 893 10.46 23.56 15.88
C GLY A 893 11.87 24.16 15.88
N SER A 894 12.54 24.23 17.03
CA SER A 894 13.92 24.69 17.27
C SER A 894 14.92 23.55 17.11
N GLY A 895 15.79 23.68 16.11
CA GLY A 895 16.72 22.65 15.68
C GLY A 895 17.64 22.10 16.76
N GLY A 896 17.83 20.79 16.69
CA GLY A 896 18.91 20.07 17.35
C GLY A 896 19.00 18.70 16.72
N GLY A 897 19.92 18.54 15.77
CA GLY A 897 20.27 17.26 15.16
C GLY A 897 20.89 16.31 16.18
N ALA A 898 20.10 15.87 17.16
CA ALA A 898 20.45 14.71 17.95
C ALA A 898 20.64 13.58 16.94
N LYS A 899 21.90 13.17 16.74
CA LYS A 899 22.25 12.03 15.89
C LYS A 899 21.31 10.89 16.31
N PRO A 900 20.58 10.26 15.37
CA PRO A 900 19.78 9.10 15.70
C PRO A 900 20.63 8.10 16.47
N PRO A 901 20.08 7.41 17.49
CA PRO A 901 20.82 6.40 18.20
C PRO A 901 21.41 5.41 17.18
N SER A 902 22.69 5.08 17.32
CA SER A 902 23.47 4.33 16.33
C SER A 902 22.97 2.90 16.08
N LYS A 903 21.99 2.42 16.86
CA LYS A 903 21.44 1.06 16.83
C LYS A 903 19.93 0.97 16.59
N ARG A 904 19.27 2.03 16.11
CA ARG A 904 17.82 1.97 15.82
C ARG A 904 17.53 1.01 14.66
N ILE A 905 16.48 0.20 14.79
CA ILE A 905 15.94 -0.60 13.69
C ILE A 905 14.93 0.24 12.90
N MET A 906 14.04 0.96 13.60
CA MET A 906 12.91 1.64 12.98
C MET A 906 12.49 2.86 13.80
N SER A 907 11.99 3.88 13.11
CA SER A 907 11.32 5.06 13.66
C SER A 907 9.86 5.08 13.18
N VAL A 908 8.90 5.17 14.09
CA VAL A 908 7.46 5.08 13.80
C VAL A 908 6.74 6.25 14.46
N ALA A 909 5.88 6.94 13.72
CA ALA A 909 4.82 7.75 14.30
C ALA A 909 3.66 7.90 13.32
N GLU A 910 2.42 7.83 13.80
CA GLU A 910 1.25 8.08 12.97
C GLU A 910 1.21 9.54 12.51
N PRO A 911 0.63 9.83 11.33
CA PRO A 911 0.65 11.18 10.75
C PRO A 911 -0.34 12.16 11.41
N GLU A 912 -0.91 11.80 12.56
CA GLU A 912 -1.86 12.61 13.32
C GLU A 912 -1.19 13.75 14.11
N ASP A 913 -1.94 14.82 14.37
CA ASP A 913 -1.44 15.92 15.20
C ASP A 913 -1.24 15.46 16.65
N GLY A 914 -0.03 15.71 17.18
CA GLY A 914 0.34 15.29 18.53
C GLY A 914 0.70 13.81 18.66
N ALA A 915 0.85 13.08 17.54
CA ALA A 915 1.33 11.71 17.53
C ALA A 915 2.73 11.60 18.17
N ARG A 916 2.95 10.57 18.98
CA ARG A 916 4.24 10.31 19.66
C ARG A 916 5.21 9.62 18.72
N ASN A 917 6.48 10.01 18.78
CA ASN A 917 7.54 9.45 17.96
C ASN A 917 8.25 8.32 18.71
N PHE A 918 8.24 7.10 18.17
CA PHE A 918 8.95 5.98 18.78
C PHE A 918 10.10 5.50 17.89
N ASN A 919 11.27 5.36 18.49
CA ASN A 919 12.34 4.53 17.94
C ASN A 919 12.29 3.16 18.61
N PHE A 920 12.62 2.09 17.90
CA PHE A 920 12.88 0.82 18.59
C PHE A 920 14.11 0.05 18.11
N GLU A 921 14.65 -0.74 19.03
CA GLU A 921 15.83 -1.60 18.91
C GLU A 921 15.48 -3.02 19.39
N SER A 922 16.05 -4.05 18.76
CA SER A 922 15.94 -5.44 19.22
C SER A 922 17.11 -5.78 20.13
N LEU A 923 16.82 -6.37 21.29
CA LEU A 923 17.79 -6.73 22.33
C LEU A 923 17.62 -8.19 22.76
N ASN A 924 18.71 -8.82 23.16
CA ASN A 924 18.67 -10.11 23.85
C ASN A 924 18.57 -9.93 25.39
N GLU A 925 18.23 -10.99 26.12
CA GLU A 925 18.05 -10.94 27.58
C GLU A 925 19.29 -10.40 28.33
N ALA A 926 20.51 -10.72 27.86
CA ALA A 926 21.74 -10.26 28.51
C ALA A 926 21.90 -8.74 28.36
N GLN A 927 21.65 -8.20 27.17
CA GLN A 927 21.66 -6.76 26.91
C GLN A 927 20.60 -6.02 27.71
N VAL A 928 19.38 -6.56 27.79
CA VAL A 928 18.31 -5.98 28.62
C VAL A 928 18.71 -5.99 30.08
N SER A 929 19.18 -7.12 30.62
CA SER A 929 19.59 -7.22 32.03
C SER A 929 20.67 -6.21 32.40
N GLN A 930 21.62 -5.94 31.51
CA GLN A 930 22.63 -4.91 31.69
C GLN A 930 22.06 -3.48 31.66
N GLN A 931 21.14 -3.19 30.72
CA GLN A 931 20.57 -1.85 30.55
C GLN A 931 19.45 -1.53 31.54
N THR A 932 18.78 -2.55 32.10
CA THR A 932 17.60 -2.41 32.97
C THR A 932 17.92 -2.73 34.43
N GLN A 933 19.17 -2.64 34.86
CA GLN A 933 19.53 -2.86 36.26
C GLN A 933 18.82 -1.81 37.13
N GLY A 934 17.96 -2.27 38.06
CA GLY A 934 17.14 -1.40 38.93
C GLY A 934 15.82 -0.95 38.32
N PHE A 935 15.46 -1.40 37.12
CA PHE A 935 14.16 -1.08 36.51
C PHE A 935 13.05 -1.91 37.13
N GLN A 936 11.85 -1.35 37.18
CA GLN A 936 10.65 -2.07 37.58
C GLN A 936 10.19 -2.97 36.43
N GLN A 937 9.98 -4.26 36.71
CA GLN A 937 9.36 -5.19 35.76
C GLN A 937 7.87 -5.31 36.05
N LEU A 938 7.04 -5.02 35.05
CA LEU A 938 5.60 -5.12 35.11
C LEU A 938 5.11 -6.19 34.14
N SER A 939 4.10 -6.96 34.54
CA SER A 939 3.42 -7.91 33.67
C SER A 939 2.40 -7.20 32.78
N GLY A 940 2.42 -7.49 31.48
CA GLY A 940 1.33 -7.15 30.56
C GLY A 940 0.25 -8.24 30.52
N LYS A 941 -0.84 -8.02 29.77
CA LYS A 941 -1.91 -9.03 29.60
C LYS A 941 -1.40 -10.33 29.00
N GLY A 942 -0.39 -10.27 28.14
CA GLY A 942 0.28 -11.44 27.58
C GLY A 942 1.00 -12.30 28.63
N ALA A 943 1.29 -11.79 29.83
CA ALA A 943 1.87 -12.59 30.93
C ALA A 943 0.90 -13.66 31.45
N ASN A 944 -0.40 -13.34 31.43
CA ASN A 944 -1.46 -14.27 31.79
C ASN A 944 -1.68 -15.34 30.71
N TYR A 945 -1.16 -15.10 29.50
CA TYR A 945 -0.87 -16.13 28.51
C TYR A 945 0.34 -16.98 28.95
N LYS A 946 0.32 -17.45 30.21
CA LYS A 946 1.32 -18.37 30.76
C LYS A 946 1.20 -19.70 29.99
N SER A 947 2.17 -19.91 29.10
CA SER A 947 2.30 -21.03 28.16
C SER A 947 1.00 -21.42 27.46
N SER A 948 0.64 -20.69 26.41
CA SER A 948 -0.02 -21.34 25.27
C SER A 948 0.78 -22.59 24.95
N TYR A 949 0.10 -23.74 25.02
CA TYR A 949 0.45 -25.01 24.38
C TYR A 949 1.78 -24.97 23.62
N ASN A 950 2.86 -25.45 24.24
CA ASN A 950 4.15 -25.48 23.56
C ASN A 950 4.10 -26.59 22.51
N TYR A 951 3.64 -26.27 21.30
CA TYR A 951 3.44 -27.22 20.20
C TYR A 951 4.69 -28.06 19.92
N ARG A 952 5.91 -27.58 20.22
CA ARG A 952 7.13 -28.37 20.08
C ARG A 952 7.29 -29.40 21.20
N LYS A 953 7.01 -29.01 22.46
CA LYS A 953 7.02 -29.90 23.62
C LYS A 953 5.83 -30.88 23.58
N GLU A 954 4.71 -30.46 23.02
CA GLU A 954 3.51 -31.26 22.81
C GLU A 954 3.61 -32.16 21.58
N ALA A 955 4.23 -31.73 20.48
CA ALA A 955 4.60 -32.62 19.37
C ALA A 955 5.66 -33.64 19.80
N GLN A 956 6.59 -33.29 20.69
CA GLN A 956 7.50 -34.24 21.32
C GLN A 956 6.78 -35.24 22.23
N LYS A 957 5.75 -34.81 22.97
CA LYS A 957 4.88 -35.71 23.76
C LYS A 957 3.98 -36.58 22.86
N LEU A 958 3.44 -36.04 21.78
CA LEU A 958 2.64 -36.75 20.78
C LEU A 958 3.50 -37.79 20.04
N ALA A 959 4.75 -37.45 19.71
CA ALA A 959 5.69 -38.38 19.09
C ALA A 959 6.16 -39.47 20.08
N ALA A 960 6.28 -39.15 21.37
CA ALA A 960 6.65 -40.11 22.40
C ALA A 960 5.48 -41.04 22.81
N GLU A 961 4.26 -40.51 22.92
CA GLU A 961 3.08 -41.24 23.42
C GLU A 961 1.76 -40.75 22.77
N PRO A 962 1.53 -41.01 21.47
CA PRO A 962 0.43 -40.41 20.69
C PRO A 962 -0.96 -40.72 21.25
N VAL A 963 -1.16 -41.92 21.79
CA VAL A 963 -2.43 -42.34 22.40
C VAL A 963 -2.72 -41.58 23.70
N LYS A 964 -1.70 -41.39 24.56
CA LYS A 964 -1.89 -40.64 25.82
C LYS A 964 -2.19 -39.18 25.57
N TYR A 965 -1.64 -38.61 24.51
CA TYR A 965 -1.94 -37.25 24.10
C TYR A 965 -3.37 -37.10 23.56
N VAL A 966 -3.86 -38.00 22.70
CA VAL A 966 -5.25 -37.95 22.23
C VAL A 966 -6.22 -38.08 23.41
N ILE A 967 -5.90 -38.95 24.38
CA ILE A 967 -6.65 -39.06 25.63
C ILE A 967 -6.57 -37.76 26.44
N SER A 968 -5.41 -37.10 26.52
CA SER A 968 -5.27 -35.84 27.26
C SER A 968 -6.03 -34.68 26.63
N GLN A 969 -6.07 -34.58 25.30
CA GLN A 969 -6.91 -33.60 24.60
C GLN A 969 -8.39 -33.84 24.84
N LYS A 970 -8.82 -35.11 24.82
CA LYS A 970 -10.20 -35.48 25.15
C LYS A 970 -10.55 -35.13 26.60
N LEU A 971 -9.62 -35.33 27.54
CA LEU A 971 -9.80 -34.97 28.95
C LEU A 971 -9.80 -33.45 29.17
N ASP A 972 -8.93 -32.69 28.50
CA ASP A 972 -8.92 -31.21 28.55
C ASP A 972 -10.24 -30.65 28.00
N LEU A 973 -10.72 -31.18 26.88
CA LEU A 973 -12.03 -30.80 26.35
C LEU A 973 -13.16 -31.12 27.33
N GLN A 974 -13.16 -32.32 27.93
CA GLN A 974 -14.15 -32.68 28.96
C GLN A 974 -14.09 -31.75 30.17
N PHE A 975 -12.90 -31.34 30.59
CA PHE A 975 -12.70 -30.37 31.66
C PHE A 975 -13.25 -28.99 31.28
N ARG A 976 -12.99 -28.53 30.05
CA ARG A 976 -13.50 -27.26 29.53
C ARG A 976 -15.01 -27.27 29.38
N ILE A 977 -15.60 -28.36 28.92
CA ILE A 977 -17.06 -28.54 28.91
C ILE A 977 -17.60 -28.44 30.33
N LYS A 978 -16.98 -29.13 31.30
CA LYS A 978 -17.37 -29.03 32.71
C LYS A 978 -17.22 -27.61 33.28
N LYS A 979 -16.21 -26.86 32.84
CA LYS A 979 -16.00 -25.46 33.22
C LYS A 979 -17.07 -24.56 32.61
N ILE A 980 -17.35 -24.71 31.31
CA ILE A 980 -18.44 -24.02 30.61
C ILE A 980 -19.75 -24.33 31.34
N ASP A 981 -20.05 -25.60 31.63
CA ASP A 981 -21.22 -26.00 32.41
C ASP A 981 -21.28 -25.34 33.79
N GLY A 982 -20.15 -25.21 34.47
CA GLY A 982 -20.05 -24.53 35.76
C GLY A 982 -20.32 -23.03 35.67
N GLU A 983 -19.72 -22.35 34.69
CA GLU A 983 -19.94 -20.92 34.40
C GLU A 983 -21.39 -20.66 33.98
N LEU A 984 -21.94 -21.56 33.15
CA LEU A 984 -23.32 -21.53 32.72
C LEU A 984 -24.26 -21.68 33.95
N LYS A 985 -24.05 -22.70 34.80
CA LYS A 985 -24.85 -22.91 36.03
C LYS A 985 -24.74 -21.77 37.03
N ALA A 986 -23.61 -21.06 37.06
CA ALA A 986 -23.41 -19.89 37.90
C ALA A 986 -24.08 -18.61 37.35
N GLY A 987 -24.69 -18.66 36.15
CA GLY A 987 -25.27 -17.50 35.49
C GLY A 987 -24.21 -16.51 34.97
N ASP A 988 -22.96 -16.94 34.80
CA ASP A 988 -21.87 -16.10 34.29
C ASP A 988 -21.69 -16.28 32.78
N TYR A 989 -22.68 -15.77 32.05
CA TYR A 989 -22.84 -15.98 30.62
C TYR A 989 -21.68 -15.42 29.78
N THR A 990 -21.08 -14.30 30.22
CA THR A 990 -19.93 -13.68 29.55
C THR A 990 -18.69 -14.55 29.68
N ARG A 991 -18.43 -15.12 30.86
CA ARG A 991 -17.33 -16.08 31.03
C ARG A 991 -17.58 -17.38 30.28
N ALA A 992 -18.81 -17.88 30.29
CA ALA A 992 -19.18 -19.06 29.52
C ALA A 992 -18.96 -18.86 28.01
N ALA A 993 -19.39 -17.73 27.46
CA ALA A 993 -19.17 -17.37 26.05
C ALA A 993 -17.67 -17.28 25.72
N LYS A 994 -16.87 -16.70 26.62
CA LYS A 994 -15.40 -16.64 26.49
C LYS A 994 -14.78 -18.04 26.52
N SER A 995 -15.16 -18.89 27.47
CA SER A 995 -14.68 -20.27 27.59
C SER A 995 -15.08 -21.14 26.39
N ILE A 996 -16.26 -20.92 25.81
CA ILE A 996 -16.71 -21.55 24.55
C ILE A 996 -15.80 -21.13 23.39
N ASN A 997 -15.56 -19.82 23.21
CA ASN A 997 -14.68 -19.31 22.16
C ASN A 997 -13.24 -19.82 22.32
N GLU A 998 -12.72 -19.88 23.54
CA GLU A 998 -11.40 -20.44 23.86
C GLU A 998 -11.33 -21.94 23.53
N SER A 999 -12.39 -22.70 23.81
CA SER A 999 -12.46 -24.13 23.50
C SER A 999 -12.52 -24.39 21.99
N ILE A 1000 -13.27 -23.58 21.24
CA ILE A 1000 -13.30 -23.63 19.77
C ILE A 1000 -11.93 -23.27 19.19
N LYS A 1001 -11.25 -22.27 19.74
CA LYS A 1001 -9.91 -21.87 19.27
C LYS A 1001 -8.87 -22.99 19.48
N LEU A 1002 -8.96 -23.73 20.59
CA LEU A 1002 -8.00 -24.77 20.94
C LEU A 1002 -8.28 -26.11 20.25
N HIS A 1003 -9.56 -26.48 20.13
CA HIS A 1003 -9.98 -27.82 19.67
C HIS A 1003 -10.67 -27.81 18.31
N GLY A 1004 -11.00 -26.64 17.75
CA GLY A 1004 -11.76 -26.55 16.49
C GLY A 1004 -10.99 -27.05 15.27
N SER A 1005 -9.67 -27.08 15.31
CA SER A 1005 -8.84 -27.65 14.23
C SER A 1005 -8.69 -29.17 14.29
N GLU A 1006 -9.15 -29.84 15.36
CA GLU A 1006 -9.09 -31.30 15.46
C GLU A 1006 -10.14 -31.93 14.53
N PRO A 1007 -9.75 -32.74 13.53
CA PRO A 1007 -10.66 -33.25 12.50
C PRO A 1007 -11.77 -34.16 13.04
N ASN A 1008 -11.63 -34.63 14.28
CA ASN A 1008 -12.58 -35.52 14.94
C ASN A 1008 -13.54 -34.81 15.93
N LEU A 1009 -13.48 -33.48 16.05
CA LEU A 1009 -14.25 -32.70 17.03
C LEU A 1009 -14.85 -31.46 16.38
N ILE A 1010 -16.20 -31.38 16.33
CA ILE A 1010 -16.91 -30.21 15.76
C ILE A 1010 -17.73 -29.55 16.87
N LEU A 1011 -17.31 -28.37 17.31
CA LEU A 1011 -18.11 -27.48 18.17
C LEU A 1011 -18.92 -26.51 17.29
N ARG A 1012 -20.21 -26.33 17.60
CA ARG A 1012 -21.11 -25.40 16.89
C ARG A 1012 -21.67 -24.37 17.89
N LYS A 1013 -21.73 -23.10 17.49
CA LYS A 1013 -22.44 -22.01 18.18
C LYS A 1013 -23.44 -21.41 17.21
N ALA A 1014 -24.65 -21.12 17.67
CA ALA A 1014 -25.65 -20.29 16.97
C ALA A 1014 -26.05 -19.12 17.87
N ALA A 1015 -26.32 -17.94 17.28
CA ALA A 1015 -26.79 -16.75 17.99
C ALA A 1015 -27.97 -16.15 17.22
N VAL A 1016 -29.12 -15.96 17.87
CA VAL A 1016 -30.35 -15.46 17.26
C VAL A 1016 -30.58 -14.02 17.75
N ASN A 1017 -30.93 -13.10 16.85
CA ASN A 1017 -31.28 -11.72 17.18
C ASN A 1017 -32.75 -11.46 16.79
N VAL A 1018 -33.63 -11.26 17.78
CA VAL A 1018 -35.09 -11.35 17.59
C VAL A 1018 -35.74 -10.00 17.20
N TYR A 1019 -35.03 -8.86 17.35
CA TYR A 1019 -35.62 -7.54 17.07
C TYR A 1019 -35.91 -7.25 15.58
N GLU A 1020 -35.48 -8.11 14.65
CA GLU A 1020 -35.71 -7.94 13.20
C GLU A 1020 -36.74 -8.93 12.60
N GLY A 1021 -37.42 -9.73 13.44
CA GLY A 1021 -38.42 -10.70 12.95
C GLY A 1021 -37.86 -11.78 12.01
N ARG A 1022 -36.55 -12.05 12.06
CA ARG A 1022 -35.86 -13.06 11.26
C ARG A 1022 -34.92 -13.88 12.14
N LEU A 1023 -35.00 -15.21 12.03
CA LEU A 1023 -34.07 -16.13 12.69
C LEU A 1023 -32.70 -16.06 11.99
N LYS A 1024 -31.68 -15.52 12.67
CA LYS A 1024 -30.29 -15.62 12.21
C LYS A 1024 -29.67 -16.86 12.85
N VAL A 1025 -29.34 -17.88 12.05
CA VAL A 1025 -28.56 -19.04 12.52
C VAL A 1025 -27.18 -18.92 11.91
N GLU A 1026 -26.20 -18.66 12.76
CA GLU A 1026 -24.80 -18.66 12.35
C GLU A 1026 -24.23 -20.05 12.61
N ARG A 1027 -23.73 -20.74 11.58
CA ARG A 1027 -22.92 -21.93 11.77
C ARG A 1027 -21.48 -21.46 11.94
N ILE A 1028 -20.97 -21.44 13.17
CA ILE A 1028 -19.55 -21.18 13.40
C ILE A 1028 -18.81 -22.52 13.30
N THR A 1029 -18.13 -22.71 12.18
CA THR A 1029 -17.09 -23.74 12.02
C THR A 1029 -15.73 -23.08 12.22
N PRO A 1030 -14.61 -23.82 12.19
CA PRO A 1030 -13.28 -23.21 12.10
C PRO A 1030 -13.13 -22.23 10.92
N GLU A 1031 -14.06 -22.24 9.96
CA GLU A 1031 -14.11 -21.41 8.74
C GLU A 1031 -14.92 -20.10 8.91
N GLY A 1032 -15.34 -19.73 10.12
CA GLY A 1032 -16.16 -18.53 10.37
C GLY A 1032 -17.68 -18.75 10.22
N ALA A 1033 -18.46 -17.71 10.54
CA ALA A 1033 -19.93 -17.75 10.53
C ALA A 1033 -20.51 -17.73 9.11
N LYS A 1034 -21.15 -18.82 8.66
CA LYS A 1034 -21.91 -18.85 7.40
C LYS A 1034 -23.41 -18.71 7.65
N LEU A 1035 -24.07 -17.88 6.86
CA LEU A 1035 -25.51 -17.63 6.89
C LEU A 1035 -26.25 -18.74 6.12
N PHE A 1036 -27.14 -19.48 6.77
CA PHE A 1036 -28.00 -20.47 6.11
C PHE A 1036 -29.42 -19.91 5.90
N LYS A 1037 -29.97 -20.07 4.69
CA LYS A 1037 -31.35 -19.68 4.31
C LYS A 1037 -32.32 -20.87 4.26
N GLN A 1038 -32.14 -21.86 5.13
CA GLN A 1038 -33.14 -22.92 5.32
C GLN A 1038 -33.75 -22.79 6.71
N ASN A 1039 -35.03 -23.14 6.82
CA ASN A 1039 -35.76 -23.07 8.06
C ASN A 1039 -35.22 -24.13 9.02
N PHE A 1040 -34.38 -23.71 9.96
CA PHE A 1040 -33.72 -24.53 10.98
C PHE A 1040 -34.69 -25.47 11.72
N PHE A 1041 -35.97 -25.11 11.79
CA PHE A 1041 -37.03 -25.93 12.39
C PHE A 1041 -37.36 -27.21 11.61
N ASP A 1042 -37.13 -27.26 10.29
CA ASP A 1042 -37.35 -28.47 9.49
C ASP A 1042 -36.29 -29.56 9.78
N GLU A 1043 -35.08 -29.15 10.21
CA GLU A 1043 -33.99 -30.04 10.60
C GLU A 1043 -34.21 -30.62 12.02
N ILE A 1044 -34.93 -29.90 12.88
CA ILE A 1044 -35.17 -30.26 14.29
C ILE A 1044 -36.40 -31.18 14.45
N ASN A 1045 -37.45 -31.00 13.63
CA ASN A 1045 -38.73 -31.69 13.80
C ASN A 1045 -38.73 -33.21 13.51
N ASN A 1046 -37.60 -33.79 13.10
CA ASN A 1046 -37.50 -35.21 12.73
C ASN A 1046 -36.68 -36.08 13.70
N ARG A 1047 -36.41 -35.62 14.93
CA ARG A 1047 -35.71 -36.42 15.95
C ARG A 1047 -36.29 -36.20 17.35
N ASN A 1048 -36.32 -37.26 18.16
CA ASN A 1048 -36.81 -37.23 19.54
C ASN A 1048 -35.95 -36.31 20.42
N PHE A 1049 -36.42 -35.08 20.64
CA PHE A 1049 -35.86 -34.15 21.60
C PHE A 1049 -36.98 -33.58 22.49
N LYS A 1050 -36.64 -33.25 23.74
CA LYS A 1050 -37.58 -32.62 24.67
C LYS A 1050 -37.46 -31.10 24.56
N VAL A 1051 -38.58 -30.44 24.28
CA VAL A 1051 -38.72 -29.01 24.02
C VAL A 1051 -39.05 -28.26 25.31
N ILE A 1052 -38.43 -27.09 25.54
CA ILE A 1052 -38.95 -26.06 26.43
C ILE A 1052 -38.80 -24.71 25.72
N GLU A 1053 -39.93 -24.02 25.52
CA GLU A 1053 -40.00 -22.68 24.96
C GLU A 1053 -40.11 -21.64 26.07
N ASN A 1054 -39.45 -20.49 25.89
CA ASN A 1054 -39.92 -19.23 26.46
C ASN A 1054 -39.82 -18.12 25.41
N ASN A 1055 -40.33 -16.94 25.76
CA ASN A 1055 -40.67 -15.90 24.78
C ASN A 1055 -39.46 -15.17 24.17
N THR A 1056 -38.21 -15.53 24.50
CA THR A 1056 -37.07 -14.69 24.12
C THR A 1056 -35.81 -15.35 23.54
N GLU A 1057 -35.42 -16.63 23.73
CA GLU A 1057 -34.17 -17.19 23.09
C GLU A 1057 -33.90 -18.73 23.26
N PHE A 1058 -32.97 -19.32 22.45
CA PHE A 1058 -32.62 -20.77 22.37
C PHE A 1058 -31.10 -21.07 22.11
N ILE A 1059 -30.50 -22.16 22.66
CA ILE A 1059 -29.09 -22.60 22.39
C ILE A 1059 -28.94 -24.15 22.29
N TYR A 1060 -28.00 -24.63 21.45
CA TYR A 1060 -27.73 -26.06 21.14
C TYR A 1060 -26.22 -26.43 21.08
N VAL A 1061 -25.85 -27.69 21.43
CA VAL A 1061 -24.53 -28.33 21.17
C VAL A 1061 -24.71 -29.83 20.85
N GLN A 1062 -23.98 -30.40 19.87
CA GLN A 1062 -23.99 -31.85 19.55
C GLN A 1062 -22.59 -32.41 19.32
N ASP A 1063 -22.39 -33.67 19.73
CA ASP A 1063 -21.26 -34.52 19.38
C ASP A 1063 -21.77 -35.78 18.65
N SER A 1064 -21.47 -35.94 17.35
CA SER A 1064 -21.58 -37.26 16.69
C SER A 1064 -20.77 -37.34 15.38
N PRO A 1065 -19.76 -38.24 15.31
CA PRO A 1065 -18.90 -38.44 14.12
C PRO A 1065 -19.60 -38.97 12.86
N GLY A 1066 -20.80 -39.57 12.98
CA GLY A 1066 -21.45 -40.30 11.89
C GLY A 1066 -22.04 -39.46 10.75
N LEU A 1067 -22.06 -38.14 10.89
CA LEU A 1067 -22.68 -37.24 9.90
C LEU A 1067 -21.67 -36.52 8.98
N ASN A 1068 -20.38 -36.85 9.09
CA ASN A 1068 -19.32 -36.15 8.36
C ASN A 1068 -19.27 -36.44 6.84
N ASN A 1069 -20.05 -37.40 6.32
CA ASN A 1069 -19.94 -37.88 4.93
C ASN A 1069 -21.24 -37.92 4.11
N LEU A 1070 -22.32 -37.23 4.51
CA LEU A 1070 -23.56 -37.21 3.72
C LEU A 1070 -23.41 -36.31 2.48
N GLN A 1071 -23.62 -36.88 1.28
CA GLN A 1071 -23.69 -36.12 0.03
C GLN A 1071 -25.13 -35.67 -0.27
N PHE A 1072 -25.39 -34.37 -0.16
CA PHE A 1072 -26.73 -33.77 -0.22
C PHE A 1072 -27.33 -33.60 -1.62
N LYS A 1073 -26.95 -34.43 -2.59
CA LYS A 1073 -27.49 -34.38 -3.97
C LYS A 1073 -28.50 -35.49 -4.31
N GLN A 1074 -28.72 -36.45 -3.40
CA GLN A 1074 -29.71 -37.52 -3.58
C GLN A 1074 -30.90 -37.32 -2.64
N SER A 1075 -32.09 -37.76 -3.05
CA SER A 1075 -33.27 -37.68 -2.18
C SER A 1075 -33.07 -38.57 -0.95
N ILE A 1076 -33.69 -38.20 0.18
CA ILE A 1076 -33.53 -38.91 1.45
C ILE A 1076 -33.93 -40.38 1.34
N GLU A 1077 -34.86 -40.73 0.45
CA GLU A 1077 -35.25 -42.13 0.24
C GLU A 1077 -34.12 -42.99 -0.36
N GLN A 1078 -33.17 -42.37 -1.10
CA GLN A 1078 -32.04 -43.06 -1.73
C GLN A 1078 -30.82 -43.19 -0.82
N SER A 1079 -30.78 -42.45 0.29
CA SER A 1079 -29.63 -42.37 1.19
C SER A 1079 -29.79 -43.19 2.48
N VAL A 1080 -30.92 -43.90 2.62
CA VAL A 1080 -31.18 -44.81 3.73
C VAL A 1080 -30.95 -46.27 3.29
N PRO A 1081 -29.95 -46.98 3.85
CA PRO A 1081 -29.67 -48.37 3.47
C PRO A 1081 -30.86 -49.30 3.74
N PHE A 1082 -31.10 -50.25 2.82
CA PHE A 1082 -32.13 -51.26 2.98
C PHE A 1082 -31.85 -52.10 4.25
N GLY A 1083 -32.76 -52.07 5.23
CA GLY A 1083 -32.61 -52.73 6.53
C GLY A 1083 -32.46 -51.80 7.74
N SER A 1084 -32.47 -50.47 7.56
CA SER A 1084 -32.36 -49.49 8.66
C SER A 1084 -33.56 -49.44 9.62
N GLY A 1085 -34.65 -50.15 9.33
CA GLY A 1085 -35.89 -50.11 10.12
C GLY A 1085 -36.66 -48.79 10.04
N ALA A 1086 -36.25 -47.84 9.19
CA ALA A 1086 -36.94 -46.57 9.01
C ALA A 1086 -38.34 -46.79 8.41
N ARG A 1087 -39.39 -46.39 9.15
CA ARG A 1087 -40.77 -46.34 8.65
C ARG A 1087 -41.11 -44.92 8.27
N PHE A 1088 -41.59 -44.73 7.04
CA PHE A 1088 -42.01 -43.43 6.52
C PHE A 1088 -43.54 -43.32 6.62
N TYR A 1089 -44.03 -42.33 7.34
CA TYR A 1089 -45.46 -42.08 7.48
C TYR A 1089 -45.88 -40.94 6.57
N LYS A 1090 -46.93 -41.17 5.76
CA LYS A 1090 -47.58 -40.14 4.95
C LYS A 1090 -48.77 -39.59 5.74
N LEU A 1091 -48.69 -38.33 6.15
CA LEU A 1091 -49.80 -37.67 6.84
C LEU A 1091 -50.98 -37.46 5.87
N LYS A 1092 -52.18 -37.88 6.30
CA LYS A 1092 -53.46 -37.45 5.71
C LYS A 1092 -53.96 -36.20 6.45
N PRO A 1093 -54.72 -35.30 5.79
CA PRO A 1093 -55.15 -34.05 6.40
C PRO A 1093 -56.05 -34.27 7.62
N GLY A 1094 -55.75 -33.58 8.73
CA GLY A 1094 -56.53 -33.54 9.97
C GLY A 1094 -56.22 -32.27 10.77
N GLU A 1095 -57.17 -31.81 11.58
CA GLU A 1095 -57.13 -30.55 12.32
C GLU A 1095 -56.12 -30.56 13.49
N ILE A 1096 -55.43 -29.44 13.70
CA ILE A 1096 -54.69 -29.15 14.93
C ILE A 1096 -55.42 -28.00 15.64
N GLY A 1097 -56.07 -28.31 16.77
CA GLY A 1097 -56.90 -27.35 17.50
C GLY A 1097 -58.20 -26.99 16.75
N ARG A 1098 -58.75 -25.78 16.97
CA ARG A 1098 -60.00 -25.32 16.33
C ARG A 1098 -59.81 -24.79 14.90
N VAL A 1099 -58.63 -24.94 14.30
CA VAL A 1099 -58.33 -24.38 12.97
C VAL A 1099 -58.39 -25.47 11.92
N LYS A 1100 -59.43 -25.40 11.07
CA LYS A 1100 -59.54 -26.16 9.82
C LYS A 1100 -58.60 -25.57 8.78
N ILE A 1101 -57.52 -26.28 8.46
CA ILE A 1101 -56.67 -25.94 7.31
C ILE A 1101 -57.43 -26.31 6.04
N ARG A 1102 -57.95 -25.30 5.34
CA ARG A 1102 -58.42 -25.41 3.96
C ARG A 1102 -57.62 -24.44 3.11
N HIS A 1103 -57.10 -24.95 1.99
CA HIS A 1103 -56.42 -24.28 0.87
C HIS A 1103 -54.89 -24.34 0.87
N SER A 1104 -54.37 -25.28 0.08
CA SER A 1104 -53.12 -25.14 -0.66
C SER A 1104 -53.38 -24.28 -1.90
N GLY A 1105 -52.68 -23.15 -2.04
CA GLY A 1105 -52.77 -22.29 -3.22
C GLY A 1105 -51.38 -21.82 -3.65
N LEU A 1106 -50.96 -22.27 -4.83
CA LEU A 1106 -49.95 -21.62 -5.67
C LEU A 1106 -50.62 -20.43 -6.39
N GLY A 1107 -49.92 -19.31 -6.48
CA GLY A 1107 -50.22 -18.19 -7.36
C GLY A 1107 -49.36 -16.99 -7.00
N ASP A 1108 -49.08 -16.04 -7.89
CA ASP A 1108 -48.93 -16.08 -9.35
C ASP A 1108 -48.06 -14.84 -9.70
N VAL A 1109 -47.55 -14.83 -10.92
CA VAL A 1109 -46.52 -13.98 -11.51
C VAL A 1109 -47.03 -12.57 -11.90
N SER A 1110 -46.19 -11.54 -11.85
CA SER A 1110 -46.39 -10.30 -12.64
C SER A 1110 -45.52 -10.29 -13.90
N VAL A 1111 -46.20 -10.59 -15.02
CA VAL A 1111 -46.09 -10.10 -16.41
C VAL A 1111 -44.81 -9.38 -16.90
N SER A 1112 -44.21 -9.89 -18.00
CA SER A 1112 -44.09 -9.16 -19.29
C SER A 1112 -43.30 -9.93 -20.40
N SER A 1113 -44.02 -10.22 -21.50
CA SER A 1113 -43.64 -10.28 -22.93
C SER A 1113 -42.73 -11.38 -23.56
N ASN A 1114 -43.39 -12.41 -24.10
CA ASN A 1114 -43.31 -13.01 -25.47
C ASN A 1114 -42.11 -13.89 -25.96
N PRO A 1115 -42.31 -14.77 -26.98
CA PRO A 1115 -41.99 -16.21 -26.87
C PRO A 1115 -41.18 -16.81 -28.06
N SER A 1116 -41.05 -18.15 -28.05
CA SER A 1116 -40.55 -19.08 -29.11
C SER A 1116 -39.10 -19.56 -28.88
N THR A 1117 -38.70 -20.83 -28.96
CA THR A 1117 -39.22 -22.04 -29.63
C THR A 1117 -38.65 -23.35 -29.00
N LYS A 1118 -39.45 -24.44 -29.08
CA LYS A 1118 -39.13 -25.86 -29.38
C LYS A 1118 -38.31 -26.79 -28.43
N THR A 1119 -39.03 -27.80 -27.89
CA THR A 1119 -38.83 -29.29 -27.89
C THR A 1119 -37.44 -29.89 -27.53
N THR A 1120 -37.27 -30.91 -26.68
CA THR A 1120 -37.76 -32.33 -26.75
C THR A 1120 -37.48 -33.16 -25.47
N ALA A 1121 -38.39 -34.11 -25.14
CA ALA A 1121 -38.24 -35.48 -24.56
C ALA A 1121 -37.49 -35.69 -23.21
N SER A 1122 -37.75 -36.70 -22.36
CA SER A 1122 -38.56 -37.94 -22.35
C SER A 1122 -38.76 -38.42 -20.90
N ASN A 1123 -39.90 -39.07 -20.64
CA ASN A 1123 -40.45 -39.44 -19.33
C ASN A 1123 -39.99 -40.85 -18.88
N ILE A 1124 -39.37 -40.96 -17.68
CA ILE A 1124 -38.84 -42.19 -17.05
C ILE A 1124 -39.88 -42.84 -16.09
N GLY A 1125 -41.12 -42.34 -16.08
CA GLY A 1125 -42.15 -42.71 -15.10
C GLY A 1125 -42.74 -44.14 -15.18
N ASP A 1126 -42.61 -44.84 -16.30
CA ASP A 1126 -43.41 -46.07 -16.53
C ASP A 1126 -42.67 -47.40 -16.34
N SER A 1127 -41.35 -47.41 -16.07
CA SER A 1127 -40.60 -48.66 -15.94
C SER A 1127 -40.46 -49.22 -14.51
N LEU A 1128 -40.98 -48.53 -13.49
CA LEU A 1128 -40.82 -48.96 -12.08
C LEU A 1128 -42.09 -49.48 -11.41
N ARG A 1129 -43.22 -49.55 -12.15
CA ARG A 1129 -44.52 -49.96 -11.60
C ARG A 1129 -44.78 -51.47 -11.60
N PHE A 1130 -43.88 -52.28 -12.16
CA PHE A 1130 -44.14 -53.71 -12.41
C PHE A 1130 -43.37 -54.70 -11.49
N GLN A 1131 -42.52 -54.25 -10.57
CA GLN A 1131 -41.70 -55.17 -9.75
C GLN A 1131 -42.21 -55.44 -8.31
N PHE A 1132 -43.32 -54.83 -7.88
CA PHE A 1132 -43.79 -54.95 -6.49
C PHE A 1132 -44.92 -55.97 -6.25
N GLN A 1133 -45.32 -56.77 -7.24
CA GLN A 1133 -46.49 -57.66 -7.10
C GLN A 1133 -46.21 -59.15 -6.83
N ASN A 1134 -44.96 -59.65 -6.81
CA ASN A 1134 -44.72 -61.10 -6.90
C ASN A 1134 -43.90 -61.82 -5.81
N TYR A 1135 -43.61 -61.26 -4.63
CA TYR A 1135 -42.91 -62.03 -3.57
C TYR A 1135 -43.39 -61.76 -2.14
N PRO A 1136 -44.45 -62.44 -1.67
CA PRO A 1136 -44.74 -62.57 -0.25
C PRO A 1136 -43.96 -63.77 0.30
N GLN A 1137 -43.53 -63.71 1.57
CA GLN A 1137 -42.71 -64.70 2.30
C GLN A 1137 -41.20 -64.43 2.25
N ARG A 1138 -40.71 -63.63 3.21
CA ARG A 1138 -39.49 -63.94 3.96
C ARG A 1138 -39.30 -63.05 5.19
N PHE A 1139 -39.29 -63.73 6.33
CA PHE A 1139 -38.68 -63.44 7.64
C PHE A 1139 -39.44 -62.60 8.67
N VAL A 1140 -39.76 -63.35 9.73
CA VAL A 1140 -40.45 -63.03 10.98
C VAL A 1140 -39.41 -62.68 12.08
N THR A 1141 -39.93 -61.99 13.08
CA THR A 1141 -39.40 -61.31 14.28
C THR A 1141 -38.43 -62.06 15.20
N ASN A 1142 -37.60 -61.28 15.92
CA ASN A 1142 -37.44 -61.41 17.39
C ASN A 1142 -36.87 -60.13 18.03
N ASN A 1143 -37.65 -59.52 18.93
CA ASN A 1143 -37.26 -58.47 19.88
C ASN A 1143 -37.59 -59.02 21.28
N GLY A 1144 -36.67 -58.89 22.25
CA GLY A 1144 -36.93 -59.29 23.64
C GLY A 1144 -36.13 -58.49 24.65
N CYS A 1145 -36.80 -57.55 25.32
CA CYS A 1145 -36.52 -57.13 26.70
C CYS A 1145 -37.88 -56.87 27.37
N GLN A 1146 -38.36 -57.86 28.13
CA GLN A 1146 -39.40 -57.68 29.15
C GLN A 1146 -39.00 -58.46 30.42
N GLU A 1147 -39.28 -57.80 31.54
CA GLU A 1147 -39.37 -58.17 32.96
C GLU A 1147 -39.82 -59.63 33.24
N LYS A 1148 -39.48 -60.37 34.32
CA LYS A 1148 -39.31 -60.05 35.77
C LYS A 1148 -38.82 -61.29 36.58
N ASP A 1149 -38.38 -61.04 37.82
CA ASP A 1149 -38.33 -61.87 39.08
C ASP A 1149 -37.55 -63.21 39.12
N GLU A 1150 -36.40 -63.29 39.81
CA GLU A 1150 -36.11 -63.51 41.26
C GLU A 1150 -35.80 -64.98 41.63
N SER A 1151 -34.51 -65.34 41.67
CA SER A 1151 -33.86 -66.07 42.79
C SER A 1151 -32.37 -66.34 42.49
N ASP A 1152 -31.54 -66.03 43.49
CA ASP A 1152 -30.15 -66.46 43.73
C ASP A 1152 -28.97 -66.02 42.83
N LYS A 1153 -28.31 -64.97 43.35
CA LYS A 1153 -26.87 -64.80 43.65
C LYS A 1153 -25.79 -64.76 42.54
N ASN A 1154 -25.13 -63.59 42.57
CA ASN A 1154 -23.72 -63.27 42.29
C ASN A 1154 -23.31 -62.67 40.92
N GLN A 1155 -23.11 -61.35 41.01
CA GLN A 1155 -22.08 -60.48 40.41
C GLN A 1155 -22.23 -59.93 38.97
N ASN A 1156 -22.17 -58.59 38.95
CA ASN A 1156 -21.89 -57.62 37.87
C ASN A 1156 -22.98 -57.35 36.81
N THR A 1157 -23.88 -56.42 37.17
CA THR A 1157 -24.80 -55.72 36.28
C THR A 1157 -24.11 -54.59 35.50
N ASN A 1158 -24.14 -54.68 34.17
CA ASN A 1158 -23.95 -53.55 33.26
C ASN A 1158 -25.18 -52.62 33.34
N LYS A 1159 -24.94 -51.35 33.70
CA LYS A 1159 -25.94 -50.28 33.67
C LYS A 1159 -26.27 -49.88 32.23
N CYS A 1160 -27.55 -49.85 31.88
CA CYS A 1160 -28.03 -48.97 30.80
C CYS A 1160 -27.67 -47.51 31.16
N PRO A 1161 -27.12 -46.71 30.24
CA PRO A 1161 -26.77 -45.33 30.54
C PRO A 1161 -28.01 -44.48 30.82
N LEU A 1162 -28.07 -43.93 32.04
CA LEU A 1162 -28.95 -42.82 32.42
C LEU A 1162 -28.52 -41.56 31.65
N GLU A 1163 -29.42 -41.02 30.83
CA GLU A 1163 -29.28 -39.69 30.24
C GLU A 1163 -29.24 -38.61 31.34
N LYS A 1164 -28.28 -37.70 31.24
CA LYS A 1164 -28.07 -36.58 32.18
C LYS A 1164 -28.86 -35.35 31.73
N PRO A 1165 -29.28 -34.47 32.67
CA PRO A 1165 -30.08 -33.28 32.34
C PRO A 1165 -29.27 -32.21 31.58
N VAL A 1166 -29.93 -31.59 30.61
CA VAL A 1166 -29.47 -30.44 29.80
C VAL A 1166 -29.85 -29.14 30.53
N TYR A 1167 -28.96 -28.14 30.55
CA TYR A 1167 -29.17 -26.84 31.21
C TYR A 1167 -29.11 -25.69 30.18
N VAL A 1168 -29.94 -24.64 30.37
CA VAL A 1168 -30.14 -23.49 29.46
C VAL A 1168 -29.78 -22.18 30.18
N VAL A 1169 -29.09 -21.26 29.49
CA VAL A 1169 -28.40 -20.12 30.09
C VAL A 1169 -28.34 -18.93 29.08
N THR A 1170 -28.95 -17.78 29.43
CA THR A 1170 -29.20 -16.54 28.64
C THR A 1170 -28.39 -15.29 29.09
N THR A 1171 -27.79 -14.49 28.19
CA THR A 1171 -27.28 -13.12 28.51
C THR A 1171 -28.35 -12.05 28.33
N SER A 1172 -28.57 -11.15 29.30
CA SER A 1172 -29.24 -9.86 29.04
C SER A 1172 -28.21 -8.72 28.95
N GLU A 1173 -28.19 -7.98 27.85
CA GLU A 1173 -27.67 -6.60 27.86
C GLU A 1173 -28.80 -5.68 28.33
N LYS A 1174 -28.60 -4.98 29.45
CA LYS A 1174 -29.34 -3.76 29.79
C LYS A 1174 -28.42 -2.58 29.52
N ASN A 1175 -29.00 -1.54 28.91
CA ASN A 1175 -28.43 -0.22 28.60
C ASN A 1175 -27.35 0.28 29.57
#